data_AF-A0A178BAS2-F1
#
_entry.id   AF-A0A178BAS2-F1
#
_cell.length_a   1.000
_cell.length_b   1.000
_cell.length_c   1.000
_cell.angle_alpha   90.00
_cell.angle_beta   90.00
_cell.angle_gamma   90.00
#
_symmetry.space_group_name_H-M   'P 1'
#
loop_
_entity.id
_entity.type
_entity.pdbx_description
1 polymer ?
#
loop_
_entity_poly.entity_id
_entity_poly.type
_entity_poly.pdbx_seq_one_letter_code
_entity_poly.pdbx_strand_id
1 'polypeptide(L)'
;MSTATAIDTKQKEESAPNDAPSSKPQAAIDFAQQAEKLGQYTPQQENDSTGSTQAVEAKFITAQDPVIETADGGRLPAVPLPEATKLNKLRNIVENRNAFPDEPVGPKTRIAKDGTVHGLLSKEEEQKGEGKSDVPLGDAKAPWQTSPLFPPLPLYGPPSAWKKQHDSPQKTQKEEDLEGQTDAEFTPLEGGPDPLKCDVRIYARRMGLDCEIFDVQTEDGFIIELWHLYNPRDYTRTNEAERAPHRPEIFPDNGTSEGVAGSQYPNGNKKYPVLMIHGLLQSAGAYCTNDDDSLAFFLAKSGYDVWLGNNRCGFKPRHVMLKYDDPRMWAWNIRQMGVMDLPALISRVLSETGFEKLGLIAHSQGTTQSFVGLAKEQRPEIGEKISVFCALAPAAYAGPLIGKAQFKFMSVISPLMFRMIFGIHAFIPFMMLMHKILPGKFYGDMGYRVFAFLFNWTDDRWERDLRDRMFQFAPVYVSAESMRWWLGRECFAKQKCILATREEKTMEDKEDEAEDSNATHATKSGESSDDEHEKDVEDAQPGSNALNRNKHGLQRRNTDAARYAWYGPNTPPFALWVCGSDDLVDGRRLLRRFERGREPFVDVVHSKIIEGYEHLDVIWAMDAIEKVGKEVREVLWKTAPEEARKVCRTPKGCEDITEFYQRRGDERESAAREVDATAGEWSEKGKEQVGGGGGEGDKDLEAEIKETKEKVLGDE
;
A
#
# COMPACT_ATOMS: atom_id res chain seq x y z
N MET A 1 -46.47 49.57 -21.99
CA MET A 1 -45.93 50.84 -21.46
C MET A 1 -45.16 50.52 -20.21
N SER A 2 -43.89 50.95 -20.16
CA SER A 2 -43.06 51.27 -18.98
C SER A 2 -42.94 50.23 -17.85
N THR A 3 -41.79 49.94 -17.23
CA THR A 3 -40.45 50.55 -17.23
C THR A 3 -39.57 49.58 -16.44
N ALA A 4 -38.33 49.44 -16.86
CA ALA A 4 -37.26 48.77 -16.12
C ALA A 4 -36.75 49.68 -14.99
N THR A 5 -36.28 49.06 -13.89
CA THR A 5 -35.25 49.63 -13.02
C THR A 5 -34.36 48.50 -12.50
N ALA A 6 -33.17 48.38 -13.08
CA ALA A 6 -32.07 47.57 -12.56
C ALA A 6 -31.14 48.48 -11.77
N ILE A 7 -30.74 48.05 -10.57
CA ILE A 7 -29.80 48.75 -9.71
C ILE A 7 -28.39 48.23 -10.03
N ASP A 8 -27.55 49.22 -10.32
CA ASP A 8 -26.16 49.22 -10.70
C ASP A 8 -25.24 48.80 -9.55
N THR A 9 -24.26 47.93 -9.81
CA THR A 9 -23.07 47.81 -8.93
C THR A 9 -21.84 47.55 -9.80
N LYS A 10 -21.23 48.67 -10.22
CA LYS A 10 -19.89 48.76 -10.80
C LYS A 10 -18.82 48.15 -9.89
N GLN A 11 -18.02 47.23 -10.44
CA GLN A 11 -16.61 47.12 -10.10
C GLN A 11 -15.76 47.16 -11.39
N LYS A 12 -15.04 48.29 -11.51
CA LYS A 12 -13.83 48.59 -12.28
C LYS A 12 -13.43 47.63 -13.42
N GLU A 13 -13.76 48.02 -14.64
CA GLU A 13 -12.89 47.77 -15.79
C GLU A 13 -11.64 48.68 -15.65
N GLU A 14 -10.47 48.08 -15.49
CA GLU A 14 -9.22 48.74 -15.83
C GLU A 14 -9.16 48.88 -17.36
N SER A 15 -9.36 50.11 -17.82
CA SER A 15 -9.14 50.50 -19.20
C SER A 15 -7.68 50.20 -19.59
N ALA A 16 -7.48 49.24 -20.49
CA ALA A 16 -6.24 49.10 -21.22
C ALA A 16 -5.93 50.42 -21.95
N PRO A 17 -4.67 50.89 -21.99
CA PRO A 17 -4.32 52.13 -22.66
C PRO A 17 -4.52 52.00 -24.18
N ASN A 18 -5.13 53.03 -24.77
CA ASN A 18 -5.10 53.28 -26.22
C ASN A 18 -3.66 53.60 -26.64
N ASP A 19 -2.90 52.59 -27.07
CA ASP A 19 -1.62 52.81 -27.75
C ASP A 19 -1.87 53.00 -29.26
N ALA A 20 -1.76 54.25 -29.70
CA ALA A 20 -1.64 54.63 -31.11
C ALA A 20 -0.46 53.87 -31.77
N PRO A 21 -0.44 53.67 -33.11
CA PRO A 21 0.64 52.94 -33.77
C PRO A 21 1.97 53.66 -33.50
N SER A 22 2.84 53.02 -32.72
CA SER A 22 4.19 53.55 -32.48
C SER A 22 4.89 53.70 -33.83
N SER A 23 5.44 54.89 -34.08
CA SER A 23 6.20 55.12 -35.30
C SER A 23 7.29 54.05 -35.43
N LYS A 24 7.57 53.54 -36.64
CA LYS A 24 8.56 52.47 -36.86
C LYS A 24 9.91 52.68 -36.12
N PRO A 25 10.45 53.91 -35.99
CA PRO A 25 11.64 54.16 -35.17
C PRO A 25 11.44 53.89 -33.67
N GLN A 26 10.27 54.23 -33.13
CA GLN A 26 9.93 53.95 -31.73
C GLN A 26 9.78 52.45 -31.48
N ALA A 27 9.11 51.73 -32.38
CA ALA A 27 8.99 50.27 -32.29
C ALA A 27 10.36 49.56 -32.33
N ALA A 28 11.34 50.11 -33.06
CA ALA A 28 12.70 49.57 -33.08
C ALA A 28 13.46 49.79 -31.76
N ILE A 29 13.26 50.94 -31.11
CA ILE A 29 13.82 51.21 -29.78
C ILE A 29 13.19 50.28 -28.74
N ASP A 30 11.86 50.17 -28.77
CA ASP A 30 11.12 49.33 -27.83
C ASP A 30 11.45 47.84 -28.04
N PHE A 31 11.67 47.42 -29.29
CA PHE A 31 12.14 46.06 -29.62
C PHE A 31 13.53 45.81 -29.03
N ALA A 32 14.48 46.73 -29.21
CA ALA A 32 15.83 46.58 -28.68
C ALA A 32 15.83 46.49 -27.14
N GLN A 33 15.01 47.32 -26.46
CA GLN A 33 14.86 47.26 -25.01
C GLN A 33 14.21 45.95 -24.54
N GLN A 34 13.21 45.46 -25.26
CA GLN A 34 12.55 44.20 -24.93
C GLN A 34 13.47 42.99 -25.19
N ALA A 35 14.28 43.04 -26.25
CA ALA A 35 15.28 42.03 -26.60
C ALA A 35 16.41 41.95 -25.57
N GLU A 36 16.88 43.11 -25.08
CA GLU A 36 17.86 43.20 -24.00
C GLU A 36 17.28 42.74 -22.66
N LYS A 37 16.03 43.15 -22.33
CA LYS A 37 15.35 42.74 -21.10
C LYS A 37 15.21 41.23 -20.98
N LEU A 38 14.93 40.55 -22.09
CA LEU A 38 14.78 39.10 -22.13
C LEU A 38 16.11 38.37 -22.30
N GLY A 39 17.21 39.06 -22.62
CA GLY A 39 18.52 38.44 -22.82
C GLY A 39 19.10 37.83 -21.54
N GLN A 40 19.97 36.83 -21.69
CA GLN A 40 20.57 36.13 -20.56
C GLN A 40 21.60 36.98 -19.80
N TYR A 41 22.31 37.85 -20.51
CA TYR A 41 23.32 38.75 -19.97
C TYR A 41 23.08 40.19 -20.43
N THR A 42 23.49 41.18 -19.63
CA THR A 42 23.46 42.57 -20.11
C THR A 42 24.59 42.82 -21.11
N PRO A 43 24.50 43.84 -22.00
CA PRO A 43 25.53 44.11 -23.00
C PRO A 43 26.94 44.36 -22.43
N GLN A 44 27.05 44.74 -21.15
CA GLN A 44 28.34 44.93 -20.47
C GLN A 44 28.94 43.61 -19.94
N GLN A 45 28.12 42.56 -19.83
CA GLN A 45 28.50 41.22 -19.40
C GLN A 45 28.80 40.29 -20.58
N GLU A 46 28.34 40.64 -21.79
CA GLU A 46 28.65 39.93 -23.03
C GLU A 46 30.14 40.10 -23.41
N ASN A 47 30.80 39.01 -23.79
CA ASN A 47 32.18 39.01 -24.26
C ASN A 47 32.33 38.15 -25.53
N ASP A 48 33.52 38.19 -26.15
CA ASP A 48 33.80 37.45 -27.39
C ASP A 48 33.60 35.92 -27.28
N SER A 49 33.53 35.37 -26.06
CA SER A 49 33.29 33.94 -25.82
C SER A 49 31.81 33.58 -25.60
N THR A 50 30.97 34.50 -25.14
CA THR A 50 29.53 34.26 -24.91
C THR A 50 28.66 34.58 -26.12
N GLY A 51 29.11 35.48 -27.00
CA GLY A 51 28.24 36.01 -28.07
C GLY A 51 27.11 36.89 -27.51
N SER A 52 26.22 37.38 -28.39
CA SER A 52 25.08 38.19 -27.96
C SER A 52 23.90 37.31 -27.59
N THR A 53 23.42 37.45 -26.37
CA THR A 53 22.34 36.65 -25.78
C THR A 53 20.98 37.36 -25.83
N GLN A 54 20.89 38.45 -26.60
CA GLN A 54 19.64 39.19 -26.76
C GLN A 54 18.56 38.35 -27.44
N ALA A 55 17.32 38.48 -26.96
CA ALA A 55 16.17 37.76 -27.48
C ALA A 55 15.76 38.27 -28.87
N VAL A 56 15.64 37.37 -29.84
CA VAL A 56 15.33 37.68 -31.25
C VAL A 56 13.91 37.32 -31.63
N GLU A 57 13.43 36.15 -31.21
CA GLU A 57 12.10 35.63 -31.58
C GLU A 57 11.50 34.78 -30.48
N ALA A 58 10.20 34.89 -30.27
CA ALA A 58 9.43 33.90 -29.53
C ALA A 58 8.83 32.86 -30.48
N LYS A 59 9.19 31.59 -30.33
CA LYS A 59 8.60 30.46 -31.05
C LYS A 59 7.65 29.71 -30.13
N PHE A 60 6.37 29.68 -30.47
CA PHE A 60 5.36 29.00 -29.68
C PHE A 60 5.29 27.52 -30.10
N ILE A 61 5.68 26.62 -29.21
CA ILE A 61 5.55 25.16 -29.42
C ILE A 61 4.09 24.75 -29.27
N THR A 62 3.39 25.38 -28.32
CA THR A 62 1.93 25.35 -28.17
C THR A 62 1.44 26.78 -27.90
N ALA A 63 0.13 27.03 -27.96
CA ALA A 63 -0.44 28.35 -27.70
C ALA A 63 -0.09 28.93 -26.30
N GLN A 64 0.39 28.09 -25.37
CA GLN A 64 0.78 28.49 -24.02
C GLN A 64 2.27 28.29 -23.71
N ASP A 65 3.08 27.84 -24.67
CA ASP A 65 4.49 27.47 -24.43
C ASP A 65 5.45 28.20 -25.39
N PRO A 66 5.91 29.41 -25.03
CA PRO A 66 6.84 30.18 -25.83
C PRO A 66 8.30 29.84 -25.50
N VAL A 67 9.09 29.57 -26.54
CA VAL A 67 10.54 29.40 -26.47
C VAL A 67 11.20 30.59 -27.17
N ILE A 68 12.02 31.34 -26.44
CA ILE A 68 12.74 32.49 -27.02
C ILE A 68 14.06 32.02 -27.64
N GLU A 69 14.31 32.43 -28.88
CA GLU A 69 15.58 32.24 -29.57
C GLU A 69 16.46 33.49 -29.41
N THR A 70 17.73 33.29 -29.04
CA THR A 70 18.70 34.36 -28.83
C THR A 70 19.58 34.58 -30.07
N ALA A 71 20.26 35.74 -30.14
CA ALA A 71 21.04 36.13 -31.32
C ALA A 71 22.25 35.22 -31.62
N ASP A 72 22.79 34.55 -30.60
CA ASP A 72 23.82 33.52 -30.70
C ASP A 72 23.28 32.13 -31.11
N GLY A 73 21.97 32.00 -31.36
CA GLY A 73 21.30 30.74 -31.69
C GLY A 73 20.96 29.87 -30.47
N GLY A 74 21.17 30.40 -29.26
CA GLY A 74 20.73 29.80 -28.00
C GLY A 74 19.22 29.87 -27.80
N ARG A 75 18.74 29.29 -26.69
CA ARG A 75 17.33 29.30 -26.29
C ARG A 75 17.20 29.64 -24.82
N LEU A 76 16.26 30.51 -24.50
CA LEU A 76 15.95 30.87 -23.11
C LEU A 76 14.80 30.00 -22.58
N PRO A 77 14.89 29.51 -21.34
CA PRO A 77 13.80 28.78 -20.71
C PRO A 77 12.65 29.72 -20.32
N ALA A 78 11.41 29.23 -20.47
CA ALA A 78 10.14 29.75 -19.94
C ALA A 78 10.04 31.28 -19.72
N VAL A 79 9.45 31.98 -20.70
CA VAL A 79 9.15 33.42 -20.62
C VAL A 79 7.63 33.64 -20.52
N PRO A 80 7.13 34.58 -19.70
CA PRO A 80 5.69 34.86 -19.63
C PRO A 80 5.10 35.19 -21.02
N LEU A 81 3.94 34.58 -21.33
CA LEU A 81 3.23 34.74 -22.61
C LEU A 81 3.09 36.20 -23.09
N PRO A 82 2.76 37.18 -22.22
CA PRO A 82 2.64 38.58 -22.65
C PRO A 82 3.96 39.16 -23.14
N GLU A 83 5.09 38.78 -22.54
CA GLU A 83 6.42 39.31 -22.89
C GLU A 83 6.93 38.69 -24.20
N ALA A 84 6.72 37.38 -24.36
CA ALA A 84 7.01 36.66 -25.60
C ALA A 84 6.19 37.20 -26.79
N THR A 85 4.90 37.44 -26.58
CA THR A 85 4.00 38.01 -27.60
C THR A 85 4.38 39.45 -27.93
N LYS A 86 4.76 40.25 -26.92
CA LYS A 86 5.22 41.64 -27.11
C LYS A 86 6.50 41.70 -27.95
N LEU A 87 7.46 40.80 -27.72
CA LEU A 87 8.69 40.71 -28.50
C LEU A 87 8.39 40.51 -30.01
N ASN A 88 7.55 39.53 -30.34
CA ASN A 88 7.18 39.25 -31.74
C ASN A 88 6.36 40.38 -32.38
N LYS A 89 5.46 41.02 -31.63
CA LYS A 89 4.69 42.18 -32.13
C LYS A 89 5.60 43.34 -32.52
N LEU A 90 6.53 43.70 -31.65
CA LEU A 90 7.50 44.76 -31.91
C LEU A 90 8.39 44.41 -33.10
N ARG A 91 8.86 43.16 -33.18
CA ARG A 91 9.64 42.67 -34.33
C ARG A 91 8.89 42.77 -35.65
N ASN A 92 7.63 42.34 -35.69
CA ASN A 92 6.82 42.36 -36.91
C ASN A 92 6.61 43.79 -37.44
N ILE A 93 6.46 44.77 -36.54
CA ILE A 93 6.39 46.20 -36.89
C ILE A 93 7.72 46.69 -37.47
N VAL A 94 8.85 46.32 -36.88
CA VAL A 94 10.19 46.71 -37.35
C VAL A 94 10.49 46.09 -38.72
N GLU A 95 10.15 44.82 -38.92
CA GLU A 95 10.46 44.07 -40.14
C GLU A 95 9.41 44.22 -41.26
N ASN A 96 8.33 45.00 -41.06
CA ASN A 96 7.19 45.11 -41.98
C ASN A 96 6.58 43.74 -42.36
N ARG A 97 6.53 42.79 -41.42
CA ARG A 97 5.88 41.49 -41.66
C ARG A 97 4.37 41.61 -41.46
N ASN A 98 3.58 41.13 -42.42
CA ASN A 98 2.12 41.04 -42.28
C ASN A 98 1.77 40.01 -41.19
N ALA A 99 0.94 40.41 -40.24
CA ALA A 99 0.49 39.56 -39.14
C ALA A 99 -0.31 38.35 -39.67
N PHE A 100 0.32 37.17 -39.67
CA PHE A 100 -0.36 35.87 -39.76
C PHE A 100 -0.46 35.26 -38.35
N PRO A 101 -1.43 34.36 -38.09
CA PRO A 101 -2.22 34.34 -36.87
C PRO A 101 -1.59 33.49 -35.76
N ASP A 102 -0.37 33.83 -35.32
CA ASP A 102 0.24 33.24 -34.13
C ASP A 102 0.11 34.18 -32.91
N GLU A 103 -1.02 34.91 -32.82
CA GLU A 103 -1.47 35.41 -31.53
C GLU A 103 -2.16 34.26 -30.79
N PRO A 104 -1.82 33.98 -29.53
CA PRO A 104 -2.54 32.99 -28.75
C PRO A 104 -4.01 33.38 -28.69
N VAL A 105 -4.88 32.52 -29.22
CA VAL A 105 -6.33 32.74 -29.22
C VAL A 105 -6.78 32.94 -27.78
N GLY A 106 -7.26 34.15 -27.44
CA GLY A 106 -7.80 34.44 -26.13
C GLY A 106 -8.95 33.48 -25.79
N PRO A 107 -9.11 33.06 -24.52
CA PRO A 107 -10.09 32.06 -24.13
C PRO A 107 -11.50 32.58 -24.43
N LYS A 108 -12.19 31.95 -25.39
CA LYS A 108 -13.62 32.18 -25.59
C LYS A 108 -14.38 31.14 -24.80
N THR A 109 -15.09 31.57 -23.79
CA THR A 109 -15.85 30.70 -22.90
C THR A 109 -17.33 30.60 -23.32
N ARG A 110 -17.91 29.41 -23.17
CA ARG A 110 -19.31 29.06 -23.42
C ARG A 110 -20.02 28.85 -22.09
N ILE A 111 -21.12 29.54 -21.86
CA ILE A 111 -21.86 29.41 -20.60
C ILE A 111 -22.89 28.27 -20.73
N ALA A 112 -22.82 27.27 -19.85
CA ALA A 112 -23.82 26.20 -19.71
C ALA A 112 -25.10 26.74 -19.04
N LYS A 113 -26.20 25.98 -19.14
CA LYS A 113 -27.53 26.42 -18.65
C LYS A 113 -27.62 26.60 -17.12
N ASP A 114 -26.59 26.20 -16.39
CA ASP A 114 -26.40 26.39 -14.94
C ASP A 114 -25.54 27.63 -14.60
N GLY A 115 -25.08 28.40 -15.62
CA GLY A 115 -24.25 29.58 -15.42
C GLY A 115 -22.74 29.32 -15.41
N THR A 116 -22.27 28.08 -15.57
CA THR A 116 -20.83 27.77 -15.61
C THR A 116 -20.22 28.03 -16.98
N VAL A 117 -18.99 28.56 -17.01
CA VAL A 117 -18.33 29.20 -18.16
C VAL A 117 -17.19 28.29 -18.69
N HIS A 118 -17.31 27.72 -19.90
CA HIS A 118 -16.38 26.74 -20.52
C HIS A 118 -16.12 26.98 -22.02
N GLY A 119 -14.90 27.16 -22.55
CA GLY A 119 -14.68 27.05 -24.02
C GLY A 119 -13.22 27.29 -24.46
N LEU A 120 -12.74 26.90 -25.67
CA LEU A 120 -13.35 26.37 -26.93
C LEU A 120 -12.34 25.44 -27.67
N LEU A 121 -12.73 24.33 -28.35
CA LEU A 121 -13.40 24.30 -29.66
C LEU A 121 -14.43 23.15 -29.85
N SER A 122 -15.26 23.32 -30.89
CA SER A 122 -16.57 22.72 -31.19
C SER A 122 -16.56 21.54 -32.18
N LYS A 123 -17.53 20.63 -31.99
CA LYS A 123 -17.77 19.36 -32.71
C LYS A 123 -18.22 19.47 -34.19
N GLU A 124 -18.12 20.63 -34.84
CA GLU A 124 -18.73 20.87 -36.17
C GLU A 124 -17.78 21.24 -37.32
N GLU A 125 -16.45 21.16 -37.14
CA GLU A 125 -15.48 21.33 -38.24
C GLU A 125 -14.59 20.10 -38.51
N GLU A 126 -14.91 18.94 -37.93
CA GLU A 126 -14.09 17.71 -38.04
C GLU A 126 -14.23 16.94 -39.37
N GLN A 127 -14.98 17.44 -40.36
CA GLN A 127 -15.25 16.68 -41.61
C GLN A 127 -14.97 17.44 -42.93
N LYS A 128 -13.91 18.26 -42.99
CA LYS A 128 -13.39 18.73 -44.29
C LYS A 128 -11.88 18.66 -44.33
N GLY A 129 -11.33 17.50 -44.69
CA GLY A 129 -9.89 17.39 -44.95
C GLY A 129 -9.30 16.00 -45.18
N GLU A 130 -10.07 14.91 -45.01
CA GLU A 130 -9.51 13.58 -45.24
C GLU A 130 -9.24 13.33 -46.73
N GLY A 131 -7.99 13.00 -47.08
CA GLY A 131 -7.62 12.40 -48.36
C GLY A 131 -7.21 13.34 -49.51
N LYS A 132 -6.79 14.58 -49.25
CA LYS A 132 -6.21 15.45 -50.29
C LYS A 132 -4.68 15.44 -50.23
N SER A 133 -4.03 15.12 -51.35
CA SER A 133 -2.57 14.98 -51.48
C SER A 133 -1.79 16.29 -51.57
N ASP A 134 -2.46 17.44 -51.61
CA ASP A 134 -1.85 18.72 -52.01
C ASP A 134 -1.90 19.75 -50.86
N VAL A 135 -1.51 19.36 -49.65
CA VAL A 135 -1.47 20.25 -48.46
C VAL A 135 -0.05 20.23 -47.84
N PRO A 136 0.50 21.39 -47.40
CA PRO A 136 1.83 21.45 -46.76
C PRO A 136 1.94 20.58 -45.50
N LEU A 137 3.14 20.04 -45.24
CA LEU A 137 3.41 18.99 -44.25
C LEU A 137 2.95 19.25 -42.81
N GLY A 138 2.66 20.50 -42.42
CA GLY A 138 2.19 20.86 -41.08
C GLY A 138 0.71 20.53 -40.80
N ASP A 139 -0.11 20.42 -41.85
CA ASP A 139 -1.56 20.23 -41.72
C ASP A 139 -2.04 18.83 -42.19
N ALA A 140 -1.11 17.95 -42.54
CA ALA A 140 -1.43 16.58 -42.97
C ALA A 140 -1.76 15.69 -41.76
N LYS A 141 -3.03 15.32 -41.58
CA LYS A 141 -3.44 14.31 -40.58
C LYS A 141 -3.39 12.90 -41.20
N ALA A 142 -2.73 11.98 -40.49
CA ALA A 142 -2.61 10.59 -40.91
C ALA A 142 -3.96 9.85 -40.80
N PRO A 143 -4.33 8.98 -41.77
CA PRO A 143 -5.58 8.22 -41.71
C PRO A 143 -5.58 7.24 -40.52
N TRP A 144 -6.71 7.14 -39.82
CA TRP A 144 -6.84 6.40 -38.56
C TRP A 144 -6.88 4.85 -38.69
N GLN A 145 -6.75 4.31 -39.90
CA GLN A 145 -6.77 2.86 -40.16
C GLN A 145 -5.56 2.46 -41.01
N THR A 146 -4.69 1.63 -40.46
CA THR A 146 -3.59 0.99 -41.20
C THR A 146 -3.95 -0.47 -41.52
N SER A 147 -3.68 -0.88 -42.77
CA SER A 147 -3.86 -2.28 -43.23
C SER A 147 -2.95 -3.26 -42.48
N PRO A 148 -3.33 -4.56 -42.38
CA PRO A 148 -2.78 -5.50 -41.39
C PRO A 148 -1.46 -6.18 -41.82
N LEU A 149 -0.53 -5.47 -42.45
CA LEU A 149 0.69 -6.08 -43.02
C LEU A 149 2.03 -5.46 -42.55
N PHE A 150 2.03 -4.62 -41.52
CA PHE A 150 3.27 -4.11 -40.92
C PHE A 150 3.19 -4.10 -39.38
N PRO A 151 4.06 -4.81 -38.65
CA PRO A 151 4.18 -4.68 -37.20
C PRO A 151 4.98 -3.43 -36.82
N PRO A 152 4.68 -2.73 -35.70
CA PRO A 152 5.45 -1.56 -35.29
C PRO A 152 6.81 -1.95 -34.69
N LEU A 153 7.86 -1.26 -35.17
CA LEU A 153 9.21 -1.25 -34.60
C LEU A 153 9.29 -0.38 -33.33
N PRO A 154 10.26 -0.63 -32.43
CA PRO A 154 10.30 -0.02 -31.09
C PRO A 154 10.90 1.40 -31.11
N LEU A 155 10.29 2.33 -30.37
CA LEU A 155 10.87 3.65 -30.07
C LEU A 155 11.35 3.71 -28.61
N TYR A 156 12.63 3.39 -28.46
CA TYR A 156 13.69 3.96 -27.59
C TYR A 156 13.37 4.50 -26.18
N GLY A 157 14.02 3.88 -25.19
CA GLY A 157 14.61 4.52 -23.99
C GLY A 157 16.04 5.05 -24.28
N PRO A 158 16.70 5.73 -23.34
CA PRO A 158 17.93 6.49 -23.62
C PRO A 158 19.16 5.58 -23.86
N PRO A 159 20.08 5.96 -24.78
CA PRO A 159 21.28 5.18 -25.05
C PRO A 159 22.45 5.56 -24.14
N SER A 160 23.05 4.57 -23.48
CA SER A 160 24.39 4.65 -22.90
C SER A 160 25.42 4.24 -23.96
N ALA A 161 26.36 5.13 -24.31
CA ALA A 161 27.78 4.80 -24.56
C ALA A 161 28.60 5.96 -25.21
N TRP A 162 29.68 6.33 -24.50
CA TRP A 162 30.98 6.87 -24.94
C TRP A 162 31.25 8.38 -24.83
N LYS A 163 31.96 8.78 -23.76
CA LYS A 163 33.25 9.50 -23.91
C LYS A 163 34.15 9.47 -22.65
N LYS A 164 35.32 8.88 -22.88
CA LYS A 164 36.70 9.24 -22.47
C LYS A 164 37.06 9.51 -21.00
N GLN A 165 38.03 8.69 -20.57
CA GLN A 165 39.05 8.89 -19.54
C GLN A 165 39.46 10.36 -19.31
N HIS A 166 39.45 10.76 -18.04
CA HIS A 166 40.50 11.60 -17.47
C HIS A 166 40.72 11.19 -16.00
N ASP A 167 41.98 10.92 -15.66
CA ASP A 167 42.48 10.60 -14.32
C ASP A 167 42.34 11.78 -13.34
N SER A 168 41.76 11.54 -12.15
CA SER A 168 42.37 11.77 -10.81
C SER A 168 41.33 11.67 -9.68
N PRO A 169 41.71 11.27 -8.45
CA PRO A 169 40.79 10.60 -7.52
C PRO A 169 40.34 11.46 -6.33
N GLN A 170 39.08 11.32 -5.89
CA GLN A 170 38.72 11.44 -4.46
C GLN A 170 37.32 10.87 -4.12
N LYS A 171 37.38 9.73 -3.41
CA LYS A 171 36.40 9.07 -2.52
C LYS A 171 34.99 9.68 -2.36
N THR A 172 33.99 9.03 -2.96
CA THR A 172 32.72 8.64 -2.29
C THR A 172 32.01 7.61 -3.17
N GLN A 173 32.23 6.32 -2.92
CA GLN A 173 31.52 5.21 -3.57
C GLN A 173 31.32 4.12 -2.53
N LYS A 174 30.08 3.96 -2.07
CA LYS A 174 29.62 2.73 -1.39
C LYS A 174 28.12 2.49 -1.44
N GLU A 175 27.30 3.41 -1.97
CA GLU A 175 25.84 3.21 -2.08
C GLU A 175 25.35 3.01 -3.52
N GLU A 176 25.98 3.60 -4.55
CA GLU A 176 25.50 3.51 -5.95
C GLU A 176 25.85 2.19 -6.67
N ASP A 177 26.81 1.40 -6.19
CA ASP A 177 27.24 0.16 -6.88
C ASP A 177 26.31 -1.05 -6.63
N LEU A 178 25.33 -0.95 -5.72
CA LEU A 178 24.41 -2.04 -5.41
C LEU A 178 23.18 -2.10 -6.34
N GLU A 179 22.72 -0.98 -6.89
CA GLU A 179 21.56 -0.93 -7.80
C GLU A 179 21.90 -1.44 -9.21
N GLY A 180 23.14 -1.22 -9.69
CA GLY A 180 23.56 -1.64 -11.03
C GLY A 180 23.73 -3.16 -11.21
N GLN A 181 23.86 -3.94 -10.12
CA GLN A 181 23.97 -5.41 -10.19
C GLN A 181 22.62 -6.13 -10.12
N THR A 182 21.59 -5.52 -9.54
CA THR A 182 20.24 -6.10 -9.43
C THR A 182 19.49 -6.16 -10.76
N ASP A 183 19.71 -5.16 -11.64
CA ASP A 183 19.05 -5.07 -12.95
C ASP A 183 19.41 -6.23 -13.91
N ALA A 184 20.61 -6.81 -13.74
CA ALA A 184 21.02 -7.95 -14.54
C ALA A 184 20.37 -9.26 -14.08
N GLU A 185 19.97 -9.42 -12.81
CA GLU A 185 19.42 -10.67 -12.25
C GLU A 185 17.91 -10.82 -12.51
N PHE A 186 17.14 -9.73 -12.45
CA PHE A 186 15.67 -9.72 -12.55
C PHE A 186 15.17 -8.93 -13.77
N THR A 187 15.67 -9.25 -14.96
CA THR A 187 15.21 -8.59 -16.19
C THR A 187 13.73 -8.93 -16.47
N PRO A 188 12.88 -7.93 -16.75
CA PRO A 188 11.47 -8.14 -17.10
C PRO A 188 11.28 -9.21 -18.18
N LEU A 189 10.38 -10.15 -17.94
CA LEU A 189 9.99 -11.22 -18.87
C LEU A 189 8.83 -10.80 -19.77
N GLU A 190 8.05 -9.83 -19.31
CA GLU A 190 6.95 -9.20 -20.04
C GLU A 190 7.08 -7.68 -19.94
N GLY A 191 6.72 -6.99 -21.02
CA GLY A 191 6.67 -5.53 -21.08
C GLY A 191 5.44 -5.07 -21.86
N GLY A 192 5.21 -3.76 -21.89
CA GLY A 192 4.05 -3.16 -22.56
C GLY A 192 3.00 -2.65 -21.58
N PRO A 193 1.76 -2.42 -22.05
CA PRO A 193 0.72 -1.77 -21.25
C PRO A 193 0.33 -2.64 -20.06
N ASP A 194 0.07 -2.01 -18.90
CA ASP A 194 -0.36 -2.68 -17.69
C ASP A 194 -1.79 -3.24 -17.83
N PRO A 195 -1.98 -4.56 -17.94
CA PRO A 195 -3.32 -5.10 -18.09
C PRO A 195 -3.92 -5.31 -16.69
N LEU A 196 -5.04 -4.63 -16.41
CA LEU A 196 -5.82 -4.83 -15.19
C LEU A 196 -6.50 -6.21 -15.21
N LYS A 197 -5.76 -7.24 -14.78
CA LYS A 197 -6.20 -8.64 -14.73
C LYS A 197 -5.97 -9.22 -13.35
N CYS A 198 -6.87 -10.09 -12.91
CA CYS A 198 -6.70 -10.86 -11.67
C CYS A 198 -5.78 -12.07 -11.91
N ASP A 199 -4.50 -11.82 -12.20
CA ASP A 199 -3.47 -12.84 -12.39
C ASP A 199 -2.10 -12.31 -11.94
N VAL A 200 -1.60 -12.80 -10.80
CA VAL A 200 -0.29 -12.39 -10.24
C VAL A 200 0.85 -12.71 -11.18
N ARG A 201 0.72 -13.73 -12.02
CA ARG A 201 1.79 -14.15 -12.93
C ARG A 201 2.17 -13.03 -13.89
N ILE A 202 1.20 -12.24 -14.35
CA ILE A 202 1.45 -11.12 -15.26
C ILE A 202 2.30 -10.06 -14.56
N TYR A 203 1.93 -9.68 -13.34
CA TYR A 203 2.65 -8.67 -12.56
C TYR A 203 4.06 -9.16 -12.17
N ALA A 204 4.19 -10.43 -11.76
CA ALA A 204 5.48 -11.04 -11.44
C ALA A 204 6.43 -11.02 -12.65
N ARG A 205 5.93 -11.36 -13.85
CA ARG A 205 6.72 -11.40 -15.10
C ARG A 205 7.24 -10.04 -15.50
N ARG A 206 6.50 -8.97 -15.23
CA ARG A 206 6.98 -7.59 -15.45
C ARG A 206 8.14 -7.23 -14.53
N MET A 207 8.23 -7.84 -13.35
CA MET A 207 9.30 -7.63 -12.37
C MET A 207 10.45 -8.65 -12.49
N GLY A 208 10.47 -9.46 -13.55
CA GLY A 208 11.52 -10.47 -13.77
C GLY A 208 11.35 -11.76 -12.95
N LEU A 209 10.18 -11.95 -12.34
CA LEU A 209 9.79 -13.17 -11.61
C LEU A 209 8.75 -13.97 -12.42
N ASP A 210 8.46 -15.21 -12.04
CA ASP A 210 7.32 -15.95 -12.55
C ASP A 210 6.55 -16.57 -11.36
N CYS A 211 5.34 -17.04 -11.61
CA CYS A 211 4.46 -17.58 -10.59
C CYS A 211 3.87 -18.92 -11.04
N GLU A 212 3.88 -19.91 -10.14
CA GLU A 212 3.18 -21.17 -10.30
C GLU A 212 2.19 -21.42 -9.16
N ILE A 213 1.20 -22.27 -9.42
CA ILE A 213 0.08 -22.53 -8.50
C ILE A 213 0.08 -24.00 -8.14
N PHE A 214 0.16 -24.26 -6.83
CA PHE A 214 -0.01 -25.56 -6.20
C PHE A 214 -1.42 -25.67 -5.64
N ASP A 215 -2.03 -26.82 -5.86
CA ASP A 215 -3.26 -27.18 -5.19
C ASP A 215 -2.96 -27.80 -3.81
N VAL A 216 -3.69 -27.35 -2.81
CA VAL A 216 -3.58 -27.84 -1.43
C VAL A 216 -4.93 -28.37 -0.99
N GLN A 217 -4.97 -29.62 -0.56
CA GLN A 217 -6.17 -30.22 0.01
C GLN A 217 -6.16 -30.06 1.53
N THR A 218 -7.21 -29.47 2.08
CA THR A 218 -7.43 -29.41 3.54
C THR A 218 -7.99 -30.73 4.08
N GLU A 219 -7.90 -30.94 5.39
CA GLU A 219 -8.46 -32.14 6.06
C GLU A 219 -9.97 -32.31 5.81
N ASP A 220 -10.72 -31.21 5.70
CA ASP A 220 -12.15 -31.21 5.40
C ASP A 220 -12.47 -31.28 3.89
N GLY A 221 -11.45 -31.28 3.03
CA GLY A 221 -11.58 -31.58 1.60
C GLY A 221 -11.72 -30.37 0.67
N PHE A 222 -11.51 -29.15 1.15
CA PHE A 222 -11.38 -27.99 0.27
C PHE A 222 -10.08 -28.10 -0.54
N ILE A 223 -10.12 -27.64 -1.79
CA ILE A 223 -8.91 -27.47 -2.60
C ILE A 223 -8.64 -25.98 -2.72
N ILE A 224 -7.54 -25.54 -2.11
CA ILE A 224 -7.13 -24.14 -2.02
C ILE A 224 -5.85 -23.91 -2.82
N GLU A 225 -5.64 -22.68 -3.28
CA GLU A 225 -4.52 -22.32 -4.14
C GLU A 225 -3.36 -21.73 -3.33
N LEU A 226 -2.18 -22.32 -3.48
CA LEU A 226 -0.93 -21.83 -2.94
C LEU A 226 -0.05 -21.36 -4.11
N TRP A 227 0.25 -20.06 -4.15
CA TRP A 227 1.06 -19.48 -5.23
C TRP A 227 2.52 -19.43 -4.81
N HIS A 228 3.43 -19.75 -5.72
CA HIS A 228 4.87 -19.76 -5.49
C HIS A 228 5.55 -18.81 -6.47
N LEU A 229 6.24 -17.80 -5.94
CA LEU A 229 7.00 -16.84 -6.71
C LEU A 229 8.45 -17.30 -6.85
N TYR A 230 8.95 -17.35 -8.08
CA TYR A 230 10.30 -17.82 -8.35
C TYR A 230 10.98 -16.99 -9.45
N ASN A 231 12.31 -17.01 -9.47
CA ASN A 231 13.08 -16.45 -10.59
C ASN A 231 13.28 -17.56 -11.63
N PRO A 232 12.76 -17.43 -12.88
CA PRO A 232 12.87 -18.49 -13.87
C PRO A 232 14.31 -18.76 -14.35
N ARG A 233 15.29 -17.94 -13.93
CA ARG A 233 16.71 -18.15 -14.21
C ARG A 233 17.38 -19.08 -13.23
N ASP A 234 16.85 -19.21 -12.01
CA ASP A 234 17.41 -20.06 -10.95
C ASP A 234 16.48 -21.19 -10.49
N TYR A 235 15.23 -21.19 -10.96
CA TYR A 235 14.21 -22.19 -10.63
C TYR A 235 13.47 -22.67 -11.88
N THR A 236 13.25 -23.99 -11.97
CA THR A 236 12.49 -24.59 -13.07
C THR A 236 11.07 -24.86 -12.63
N ARG A 237 10.09 -24.38 -13.39
CA ARG A 237 8.67 -24.60 -13.09
C ARG A 237 8.35 -26.09 -12.93
N THR A 238 7.62 -26.44 -11.88
CA THR A 238 7.24 -27.82 -11.57
C THR A 238 6.15 -28.35 -12.51
N ASN A 239 6.13 -29.68 -12.69
CA ASN A 239 5.14 -30.34 -13.52
C ASN A 239 3.72 -30.23 -12.92
N GLU A 240 2.69 -30.30 -13.76
CA GLU A 240 1.29 -30.22 -13.27
C GLU A 240 0.92 -31.33 -12.28
N ALA A 241 1.49 -32.54 -12.44
CA ALA A 241 1.25 -33.66 -11.53
C ALA A 241 1.84 -33.43 -10.14
N GLU A 242 2.99 -32.75 -10.05
CA GLU A 242 3.62 -32.38 -8.77
C GLU A 242 2.80 -31.28 -8.07
N ARG A 243 2.21 -30.36 -8.85
CA ARG A 243 1.36 -29.27 -8.33
C ARG A 243 -0.06 -29.70 -7.94
N ALA A 244 -0.44 -30.96 -8.18
CA ALA A 244 -1.73 -31.50 -7.77
C ALA A 244 -1.82 -31.59 -6.23
N PRO A 245 -3.04 -31.67 -5.65
CA PRO A 245 -3.18 -31.79 -4.21
C PRO A 245 -2.52 -33.07 -3.68
N HIS A 246 -1.71 -32.92 -2.63
CA HIS A 246 -1.21 -34.05 -1.84
C HIS A 246 -2.32 -34.67 -0.97
N ARG A 247 -1.97 -35.71 -0.21
CA ARG A 247 -2.87 -36.29 0.80
C ARG A 247 -3.30 -35.19 1.79
N PRO A 248 -4.53 -35.27 2.35
CA PRO A 248 -5.03 -34.29 3.33
C PRO A 248 -4.29 -34.31 4.68
N GLU A 249 -3.38 -35.26 4.86
CA GLU A 249 -2.58 -35.40 6.08
C GLU A 249 -1.56 -34.25 6.20
N ILE A 250 -1.62 -33.56 7.33
CA ILE A 250 -0.70 -32.48 7.67
C ILE A 250 0.51 -33.02 8.43
N PHE A 251 1.69 -32.48 8.13
CA PHE A 251 2.97 -32.83 8.76
C PHE A 251 3.26 -34.35 8.81
N PRO A 252 3.25 -35.06 7.67
CA PRO A 252 3.51 -36.50 7.64
C PRO A 252 4.90 -36.82 8.22
N ASP A 253 4.97 -37.88 9.04
CA ASP A 253 6.21 -38.43 9.61
C ASP A 253 7.05 -39.11 8.50
N ASN A 254 7.67 -38.32 7.64
CA ASN A 254 8.68 -38.81 6.72
C ASN A 254 9.98 -38.93 7.50
N GLY A 255 10.28 -40.13 8.00
CA GLY A 255 11.49 -40.42 8.78
C GLY A 255 12.75 -39.79 8.18
N THR A 256 13.50 -39.08 9.04
CA THR A 256 14.85 -38.53 8.81
C THR A 256 15.09 -37.94 7.42
N SER A 257 14.71 -36.68 7.23
CA SER A 257 15.27 -35.86 6.16
C SER A 257 16.73 -35.50 6.49
N GLU A 258 17.65 -36.43 6.28
CA GLU A 258 19.06 -36.07 6.12
C GLU A 258 19.17 -35.20 4.86
N GLY A 259 19.17 -33.88 5.05
CA GLY A 259 19.25 -32.87 4.00
C GLY A 259 17.88 -32.36 3.53
N VAL A 260 17.81 -31.05 3.28
CA VAL A 260 16.66 -30.34 2.69
C VAL A 260 16.49 -30.79 1.23
N ALA A 261 15.99 -32.00 0.99
CA ALA A 261 15.97 -32.64 -0.33
C ALA A 261 14.90 -32.09 -1.29
N GLY A 262 13.95 -31.29 -0.80
CA GLY A 262 12.81 -30.76 -1.59
C GLY A 262 13.12 -29.50 -2.41
N SER A 263 14.11 -28.71 -1.99
CA SER A 263 14.44 -27.47 -2.69
C SER A 263 15.14 -27.74 -4.02
N GLN A 264 14.61 -27.17 -5.12
CA GLN A 264 15.28 -27.18 -6.44
C GLN A 264 16.62 -26.41 -6.43
N TYR A 265 16.88 -25.63 -5.37
CA TYR A 265 18.11 -24.88 -5.23
C TYR A 265 19.24 -25.76 -4.66
N PRO A 266 20.47 -25.68 -5.21
CA PRO A 266 21.60 -26.42 -4.67
C PRO A 266 21.96 -25.96 -3.25
N ASN A 267 22.58 -26.84 -2.45
CA ASN A 267 23.03 -26.51 -1.09
C ASN A 267 23.94 -25.27 -1.09
N GLY A 268 23.68 -24.32 -0.17
CA GLY A 268 24.36 -23.03 -0.12
C GLY A 268 23.67 -21.92 -0.94
N ASN A 269 22.79 -22.28 -1.87
CA ASN A 269 21.97 -21.33 -2.65
C ASN A 269 20.46 -21.45 -2.33
N LYS A 270 20.09 -22.20 -1.28
CA LYS A 270 18.68 -22.32 -0.89
C LYS A 270 18.15 -20.98 -0.43
N LYS A 271 16.85 -20.80 -0.58
CA LYS A 271 16.13 -19.61 -0.14
C LYS A 271 15.24 -20.02 1.03
N TYR A 272 15.19 -19.19 2.07
CA TYR A 272 14.40 -19.52 3.26
C TYR A 272 12.90 -19.35 2.98
N PRO A 273 12.03 -20.32 3.32
CA PRO A 273 10.62 -20.25 3.00
C PRO A 273 9.85 -19.24 3.84
N VAL A 274 9.03 -18.45 3.15
CA VAL A 274 8.11 -17.47 3.74
C VAL A 274 6.70 -17.71 3.20
N LEU A 275 5.74 -17.93 4.08
CA LEU A 275 4.33 -18.04 3.74
C LEU A 275 3.61 -16.73 4.07
N MET A 276 2.84 -16.20 3.11
CA MET A 276 2.08 -14.95 3.27
C MET A 276 0.57 -15.22 3.18
N ILE A 277 -0.20 -14.74 4.16
CA ILE A 277 -1.66 -14.93 4.25
C ILE A 277 -2.41 -13.59 4.26
N HIS A 278 -3.29 -13.41 3.26
CA HIS A 278 -4.02 -12.16 3.01
C HIS A 278 -5.18 -11.90 4.00
N GLY A 279 -5.73 -10.67 3.94
CA GLY A 279 -6.85 -10.22 4.75
C GLY A 279 -8.25 -10.60 4.23
N LEU A 280 -9.29 -10.04 4.89
CA LEU A 280 -10.70 -10.33 4.61
C LEU A 280 -11.07 -9.83 3.20
N LEU A 281 -11.85 -10.62 2.46
CA LEU A 281 -12.27 -10.35 1.08
C LEU A 281 -11.11 -10.20 0.07
N GLN A 282 -9.86 -10.36 0.46
CA GLN A 282 -8.73 -10.28 -0.46
C GLN A 282 -8.34 -11.67 -0.99
N SER A 283 -7.37 -11.68 -1.91
CA SER A 283 -6.59 -12.86 -2.29
C SER A 283 -5.11 -12.59 -2.04
N ALA A 284 -4.28 -13.62 -2.21
CA ALA A 284 -2.82 -13.56 -2.14
C ALA A 284 -2.20 -12.45 -3.00
N GLY A 285 -2.87 -12.05 -4.09
CA GLY A 285 -2.39 -11.00 -4.99
C GLY A 285 -2.34 -9.61 -4.36
N ALA A 286 -2.96 -9.39 -3.21
CA ALA A 286 -2.84 -8.14 -2.46
C ALA A 286 -1.38 -7.78 -2.10
N TYR A 287 -0.49 -8.77 -2.03
CA TYR A 287 0.95 -8.54 -1.78
C TYR A 287 1.77 -8.27 -3.05
N CYS A 288 1.14 -8.19 -4.23
CA CYS A 288 1.78 -8.21 -5.57
C CYS A 288 1.32 -7.05 -6.47
N THR A 289 0.80 -5.97 -5.91
CA THR A 289 0.11 -4.91 -6.67
C THR A 289 0.97 -3.69 -6.98
N ASN A 290 2.05 -3.45 -6.23
CA ASN A 290 2.86 -2.23 -6.28
C ASN A 290 4.16 -2.41 -7.07
N ASP A 291 4.15 -3.27 -8.11
CA ASP A 291 5.36 -3.57 -8.90
C ASP A 291 6.54 -3.91 -7.96
N ASP A 292 7.73 -3.32 -8.12
CA ASP A 292 8.89 -3.65 -7.27
C ASP A 292 8.70 -3.34 -5.78
N ASP A 293 7.81 -2.42 -5.44
CA ASP A 293 7.44 -2.08 -4.07
C ASP A 293 6.37 -3.02 -3.48
N SER A 294 6.03 -4.09 -4.19
CA SER A 294 5.21 -5.18 -3.67
C SER A 294 6.00 -6.00 -2.65
N LEU A 295 5.50 -6.13 -1.42
CA LEU A 295 6.18 -6.88 -0.35
C LEU A 295 6.60 -8.30 -0.78
N ALA A 296 5.76 -9.01 -1.54
CA ALA A 296 6.09 -10.35 -2.03
C ALA A 296 7.25 -10.34 -3.05
N PHE A 297 7.28 -9.38 -3.97
CA PHE A 297 8.34 -9.27 -4.98
C PHE A 297 9.64 -8.78 -4.35
N PHE A 298 9.57 -7.79 -3.45
CA PHE A 298 10.71 -7.33 -2.66
C PHE A 298 11.37 -8.47 -1.88
N LEU A 299 10.60 -9.31 -1.18
CA LEU A 299 11.16 -10.45 -0.43
C LEU A 299 11.77 -11.52 -1.36
N ALA A 300 11.11 -11.84 -2.48
CA ALA A 300 11.63 -12.79 -3.45
C ALA A 300 12.96 -12.31 -4.07
N LYS A 301 13.03 -11.03 -4.44
CA LYS A 301 14.24 -10.39 -4.97
C LYS A 301 15.34 -10.25 -3.91
N SER A 302 14.96 -10.08 -2.64
CA SER A 302 15.89 -10.05 -1.51
C SER A 302 16.50 -11.41 -1.22
N GLY A 303 15.87 -12.52 -1.61
CA GLY A 303 16.48 -13.84 -1.47
C GLY A 303 15.65 -14.89 -0.74
N TYR A 304 14.39 -14.59 -0.41
CA TYR A 304 13.47 -15.53 0.20
C TYR A 304 12.75 -16.41 -0.83
N ASP A 305 12.27 -17.55 -0.36
CA ASP A 305 11.39 -18.45 -1.12
C ASP A 305 9.94 -18.10 -0.76
N VAL A 306 9.25 -17.38 -1.63
CA VAL A 306 7.99 -16.70 -1.28
C VAL A 306 6.78 -17.51 -1.76
N TRP A 307 5.95 -17.89 -0.79
CA TRP A 307 4.73 -18.65 -0.96
C TRP A 307 3.53 -17.82 -0.49
N LEU A 308 2.50 -17.69 -1.32
CA LEU A 308 1.31 -16.88 -1.05
C LEU A 308 0.09 -17.79 -0.93
N GLY A 309 -0.46 -17.91 0.27
CA GLY A 309 -1.60 -18.77 0.55
C GLY A 309 -2.93 -18.07 0.29
N ASN A 310 -3.83 -18.74 -0.45
CA ASN A 310 -5.22 -18.34 -0.54
C ASN A 310 -6.09 -19.23 0.36
N ASN A 311 -7.05 -18.61 1.03
CA ASN A 311 -8.03 -19.33 1.83
C ASN A 311 -9.12 -19.99 0.95
N ARG A 312 -9.89 -20.89 1.57
CA ARG A 312 -11.02 -21.59 0.95
C ARG A 312 -11.99 -20.68 0.18
N CYS A 313 -12.57 -21.25 -0.87
CA CYS A 313 -13.47 -20.63 -1.84
C CYS A 313 -12.84 -19.60 -2.80
N GLY A 314 -12.06 -18.63 -2.32
CA GLY A 314 -11.32 -17.67 -3.16
C GLY A 314 -12.10 -17.12 -4.37
N PHE A 315 -11.46 -17.03 -5.54
CA PHE A 315 -12.16 -16.72 -6.80
C PHE A 315 -12.91 -17.91 -7.40
N LYS A 316 -12.41 -19.13 -7.14
CA LYS A 316 -12.91 -20.38 -7.72
C LYS A 316 -13.14 -21.39 -6.59
N PRO A 317 -14.39 -21.51 -6.09
CA PRO A 317 -14.68 -22.44 -5.02
C PRO A 317 -14.52 -23.89 -5.48
N ARG A 318 -13.65 -24.65 -4.79
CA ARG A 318 -13.36 -26.06 -5.09
C ARG A 318 -13.33 -26.92 -3.83
N HIS A 319 -13.82 -28.15 -3.97
CA HIS A 319 -13.84 -29.16 -2.93
C HIS A 319 -13.87 -30.56 -3.58
N VAL A 320 -13.30 -31.56 -2.91
CA VAL A 320 -13.27 -32.96 -3.39
C VAL A 320 -14.66 -33.63 -3.56
N MET A 321 -15.68 -33.15 -2.85
CA MET A 321 -17.01 -33.78 -2.78
C MET A 321 -18.15 -32.76 -2.91
N LEU A 322 -17.99 -31.59 -2.29
CA LEU A 322 -19.04 -30.57 -2.27
C LEU A 322 -19.01 -29.73 -3.54
N LYS A 323 -20.19 -29.31 -3.99
CA LYS A 323 -20.38 -28.40 -5.11
C LYS A 323 -20.77 -27.01 -4.62
N TYR A 324 -20.67 -26.02 -5.50
CA TYR A 324 -20.99 -24.61 -5.19
C TYR A 324 -22.38 -24.43 -4.57
N ASP A 325 -23.39 -25.17 -5.05
CA ASP A 325 -24.77 -25.12 -4.60
C ASP A 325 -25.03 -25.86 -3.29
N ASP A 326 -24.08 -26.67 -2.81
CA ASP A 326 -24.19 -27.37 -1.54
C ASP A 326 -23.97 -26.39 -0.37
N PRO A 327 -24.95 -26.18 0.53
CA PRO A 327 -24.80 -25.28 1.66
C PRO A 327 -23.63 -25.64 2.59
N ARG A 328 -23.23 -26.92 2.66
CA ARG A 328 -22.10 -27.36 3.48
C ARG A 328 -20.77 -26.78 3.01
N MET A 329 -20.66 -26.44 1.72
CA MET A 329 -19.48 -25.77 1.16
C MET A 329 -19.24 -24.40 1.78
N TRP A 330 -20.27 -23.79 2.37
CA TRP A 330 -20.25 -22.45 2.93
C TRP A 330 -20.41 -22.43 4.46
N ALA A 331 -20.45 -23.61 5.09
CA ALA A 331 -20.64 -23.77 6.53
C ALA A 331 -19.31 -23.71 7.29
N TRP A 332 -18.59 -22.59 7.19
CA TRP A 332 -17.29 -22.36 7.81
C TRP A 332 -17.11 -20.91 8.22
N ASN A 333 -16.22 -20.67 9.19
CA ASN A 333 -15.79 -19.35 9.64
C ASN A 333 -14.26 -19.30 9.83
N ILE A 334 -13.76 -18.21 10.42
CA ILE A 334 -12.33 -17.97 10.66
C ILE A 334 -11.65 -19.10 11.46
N ARG A 335 -12.40 -19.80 12.32
CA ARG A 335 -11.87 -20.96 13.04
C ARG A 335 -11.45 -22.06 12.07
N GLN A 336 -12.26 -22.41 11.06
CA GLN A 336 -11.87 -23.41 10.05
C GLN A 336 -10.66 -22.96 9.23
N MET A 337 -10.58 -21.67 8.86
CA MET A 337 -9.38 -21.14 8.20
C MET A 337 -8.12 -21.32 9.07
N GLY A 338 -8.23 -21.07 10.37
CA GLY A 338 -7.10 -21.22 11.31
C GLY A 338 -6.72 -22.68 11.59
N VAL A 339 -7.69 -23.58 11.72
CA VAL A 339 -7.44 -24.97 12.14
C VAL A 339 -7.30 -25.98 10.99
N MET A 340 -7.69 -25.61 9.76
CA MET A 340 -7.63 -26.48 8.58
C MET A 340 -6.83 -25.86 7.41
N ASP A 341 -7.10 -24.61 7.03
CA ASP A 341 -6.44 -24.00 5.84
C ASP A 341 -4.97 -23.70 6.15
N LEU A 342 -4.69 -23.01 7.27
CA LEU A 342 -3.33 -22.61 7.64
C LEU A 342 -2.39 -23.82 7.83
N PRO A 343 -2.75 -24.89 8.58
CA PRO A 343 -1.89 -26.06 8.73
C PRO A 343 -1.64 -26.77 7.40
N ALA A 344 -2.64 -26.85 6.51
CA ALA A 344 -2.48 -27.46 5.19
C ALA A 344 -1.51 -26.67 4.30
N LEU A 345 -1.61 -25.33 4.31
CA LEU A 345 -0.69 -24.44 3.59
C LEU A 345 0.74 -24.57 4.12
N ILE A 346 0.94 -24.51 5.45
CA ILE A 346 2.25 -24.67 6.08
C ILE A 346 2.82 -26.05 5.73
N SER A 347 2.04 -27.11 5.92
CA SER A 347 2.48 -28.48 5.62
C SER A 347 2.89 -28.63 4.16
N ARG A 348 2.15 -28.02 3.21
CA ARG A 348 2.53 -28.04 1.79
C ARG A 348 3.88 -27.36 1.58
N VAL A 349 4.06 -26.13 2.06
CA VAL A 349 5.32 -25.39 1.89
C VAL A 349 6.50 -26.17 2.48
N LEU A 350 6.38 -26.71 3.68
CA LEU A 350 7.46 -27.48 4.30
C LEU A 350 7.75 -28.78 3.53
N SER A 351 6.73 -29.44 2.96
CA SER A 351 6.93 -30.62 2.12
C SER A 351 7.66 -30.33 0.81
N GLU A 352 7.34 -29.20 0.16
CA GLU A 352 8.00 -28.78 -1.08
C GLU A 352 9.43 -28.32 -0.84
N THR A 353 9.64 -27.56 0.23
CA THR A 353 10.92 -26.89 0.46
C THR A 353 11.90 -27.77 1.23
N GLY A 354 11.39 -28.70 2.05
CA GLY A 354 12.17 -29.59 2.91
C GLY A 354 12.70 -28.94 4.19
N PHE A 355 12.26 -27.73 4.53
CA PHE A 355 12.62 -27.08 5.80
C PHE A 355 11.71 -27.57 6.93
N GLU A 356 12.21 -27.52 8.16
CA GLU A 356 11.42 -27.83 9.36
C GLU A 356 10.48 -26.70 9.77
N LYS A 357 10.89 -25.46 9.48
CA LYS A 357 10.15 -24.23 9.81
C LYS A 357 10.18 -23.25 8.65
N LEU A 358 9.16 -22.40 8.60
CA LEU A 358 9.04 -21.27 7.69
C LEU A 358 8.76 -19.97 8.45
N GLY A 359 9.01 -18.82 7.82
CA GLY A 359 8.51 -17.53 8.30
C GLY A 359 7.06 -17.31 7.89
N LEU A 360 6.19 -16.88 8.80
CA LEU A 360 4.78 -16.60 8.50
C LEU A 360 4.54 -15.10 8.52
N ILE A 361 4.08 -14.53 7.41
CA ILE A 361 3.57 -13.16 7.33
C ILE A 361 2.05 -13.24 7.16
N ALA A 362 1.30 -12.44 7.90
CA ALA A 362 -0.13 -12.31 7.63
C ALA A 362 -0.61 -10.88 7.80
N HIS A 363 -1.66 -10.52 7.05
CA HIS A 363 -2.31 -9.21 7.11
C HIS A 363 -3.77 -9.34 7.58
N SER A 364 -4.23 -8.43 8.44
CA SER A 364 -5.65 -8.30 8.81
C SER A 364 -6.27 -9.64 9.23
N GLN A 365 -7.34 -10.12 8.59
CA GLN A 365 -7.95 -11.44 8.88
C GLN A 365 -6.95 -12.61 8.81
N GLY A 366 -5.93 -12.55 7.97
CA GLY A 366 -4.87 -13.55 7.95
C GLY A 366 -4.13 -13.63 9.29
N THR A 367 -3.99 -12.50 9.99
CA THR A 367 -3.45 -12.49 11.36
C THR A 367 -4.42 -13.13 12.34
N THR A 368 -5.73 -12.87 12.22
CA THR A 368 -6.74 -13.54 13.06
C THR A 368 -6.73 -15.05 12.87
N GLN A 369 -6.69 -15.50 11.62
CA GLN A 369 -6.57 -16.90 11.25
C GLN A 369 -5.35 -17.54 11.93
N SER A 370 -4.22 -16.85 11.91
CA SER A 370 -2.97 -17.30 12.51
C SER A 370 -3.02 -17.32 14.04
N PHE A 371 -3.51 -16.26 14.67
CA PHE A 371 -3.72 -16.20 16.12
C PHE A 371 -4.67 -17.31 16.61
N VAL A 372 -5.78 -17.54 15.89
CA VAL A 372 -6.73 -18.61 16.21
C VAL A 372 -6.09 -19.98 16.05
N GLY A 373 -5.34 -20.22 14.97
CA GLY A 373 -4.62 -21.48 14.77
C GLY A 373 -3.61 -21.77 15.88
N LEU A 374 -2.82 -20.76 16.26
CA LEU A 374 -1.75 -20.86 17.27
C LEU A 374 -2.25 -20.95 18.72
N ALA A 375 -3.53 -20.67 18.98
CA ALA A 375 -4.08 -20.71 20.33
C ALA A 375 -3.93 -22.13 20.93
N LYS A 376 -3.62 -22.19 22.23
CA LYS A 376 -3.31 -23.45 22.96
C LYS A 376 -4.43 -24.49 22.91
N GLU A 377 -5.67 -24.06 22.67
CA GLU A 377 -6.87 -24.91 22.58
C GLU A 377 -7.23 -25.31 21.14
N GLN A 378 -6.47 -24.88 20.13
CA GLN A 378 -6.76 -25.11 18.72
C GLN A 378 -5.75 -26.06 18.07
N ARG A 379 -4.63 -25.54 17.55
CA ARG A 379 -3.60 -26.29 16.83
C ARG A 379 -2.19 -25.85 17.29
N PRO A 380 -1.83 -25.94 18.58
CA PRO A 380 -0.54 -25.46 19.09
C PRO A 380 0.69 -26.09 18.41
N GLU A 381 0.55 -27.28 17.81
CA GLU A 381 1.59 -27.98 17.06
C GLU A 381 2.11 -27.19 15.85
N ILE A 382 1.30 -26.29 15.25
CA ILE A 382 1.77 -25.47 14.12
C ILE A 382 2.82 -24.45 14.54
N GLY A 383 2.85 -24.08 15.84
CA GLY A 383 3.84 -23.15 16.35
C GLY A 383 5.27 -23.67 16.25
N GLU A 384 5.45 -24.99 16.28
CA GLU A 384 6.75 -25.63 16.10
C GLU A 384 7.24 -25.55 14.65
N LYS A 385 6.33 -25.30 13.69
CA LYS A 385 6.57 -25.25 12.25
C LYS A 385 6.78 -23.82 11.73
N ILE A 386 6.72 -22.83 12.63
CA ILE A 386 6.87 -21.41 12.31
C ILE A 386 8.11 -20.89 13.05
N SER A 387 9.01 -20.19 12.34
CA SER A 387 10.17 -19.57 12.97
C SER A 387 9.84 -18.22 13.60
N VAL A 388 8.97 -17.46 12.94
CA VAL A 388 8.43 -16.18 13.41
C VAL A 388 7.08 -15.94 12.77
N PHE A 389 6.18 -15.32 13.53
CA PHE A 389 4.92 -14.82 13.01
C PHE A 389 4.94 -13.29 12.93
N CYS A 390 5.03 -12.76 11.70
CA CYS A 390 4.96 -11.35 11.36
C CYS A 390 3.50 -10.94 11.10
N ALA A 391 2.91 -10.19 12.02
CA ALA A 391 1.53 -9.74 11.97
C ALA A 391 1.43 -8.27 11.52
N LEU A 392 0.87 -8.05 10.34
CA LEU A 392 0.64 -6.73 9.73
C LEU A 392 -0.82 -6.30 9.96
N ALA A 393 -1.05 -5.13 10.56
CA ALA A 393 -2.37 -4.67 11.00
C ALA A 393 -3.15 -5.77 11.78
N PRO A 394 -2.62 -6.21 12.94
CA PRO A 394 -3.09 -7.41 13.62
C PRO A 394 -4.54 -7.29 14.13
N ALA A 395 -5.42 -8.13 13.57
CA ALA A 395 -6.85 -8.14 13.83
C ALA A 395 -7.21 -9.09 14.99
N ALA A 396 -6.88 -8.68 16.22
CA ALA A 396 -7.27 -9.42 17.44
C ALA A 396 -8.35 -8.71 18.26
N TYR A 397 -8.34 -7.39 18.27
CA TYR A 397 -9.33 -6.56 18.94
C TYR A 397 -10.04 -5.66 17.94
N ALA A 398 -11.34 -5.49 18.13
CA ALA A 398 -12.19 -4.63 17.31
C ALA A 398 -11.86 -3.14 17.56
N GLY A 399 -11.61 -2.39 16.50
CA GLY A 399 -11.43 -0.94 16.54
C GLY A 399 -12.75 -0.15 16.62
N PRO A 400 -12.69 1.19 16.69
CA PRO A 400 -13.86 2.06 16.83
C PRO A 400 -14.83 1.98 15.65
N LEU A 401 -14.36 1.64 14.44
CA LEU A 401 -15.17 1.58 13.22
C LEU A 401 -16.37 0.63 13.34
N ILE A 402 -16.21 -0.48 14.07
CA ILE A 402 -17.29 -1.46 14.30
C ILE A 402 -18.49 -0.83 15.03
N GLY A 403 -18.29 0.31 15.71
CA GLY A 403 -19.35 1.10 16.35
C GLY A 403 -20.14 2.02 15.41
N LYS A 404 -19.66 2.31 14.18
CA LYS A 404 -20.33 3.20 13.23
C LYS A 404 -21.64 2.58 12.72
N ALA A 405 -22.60 3.43 12.33
CA ALA A 405 -23.97 3.02 12.03
C ALA A 405 -24.07 1.91 10.96
N GLN A 406 -23.23 1.98 9.92
CA GLN A 406 -23.19 1.01 8.82
C GLN A 406 -22.83 -0.42 9.26
N PHE A 407 -21.93 -0.58 10.24
CA PHE A 407 -21.58 -1.90 10.80
C PHE A 407 -22.47 -2.29 11.97
N LYS A 408 -22.91 -1.29 12.76
CA LYS A 408 -23.79 -1.48 13.91
C LYS A 408 -25.11 -2.10 13.47
N PHE A 409 -25.69 -1.71 12.34
CA PHE A 409 -26.91 -2.34 11.83
C PHE A 409 -26.76 -3.87 11.71
N MET A 410 -25.65 -4.34 11.13
CA MET A 410 -25.36 -5.78 10.99
C MET A 410 -25.29 -6.51 12.34
N SER A 411 -24.83 -5.84 13.39
CA SER A 411 -24.72 -6.42 14.75
C SER A 411 -26.06 -6.58 15.46
N VAL A 412 -27.13 -5.92 14.99
CA VAL A 412 -28.48 -5.98 15.58
C VAL A 412 -29.35 -7.04 14.88
N ILE A 413 -28.99 -7.45 13.65
CA ILE A 413 -29.75 -8.43 12.87
C ILE A 413 -29.73 -9.80 13.58
N SER A 414 -30.90 -10.42 13.74
CA SER A 414 -31.00 -11.77 14.32
C SER A 414 -30.40 -12.82 13.38
N PRO A 415 -29.89 -13.97 13.88
CA PRO A 415 -29.33 -15.01 13.01
C PRO A 415 -30.29 -15.51 11.93
N LEU A 416 -31.60 -15.56 12.23
CA LEU A 416 -32.63 -15.95 11.26
C LEU A 416 -32.78 -14.89 10.16
N MET A 417 -32.86 -13.61 10.53
CA MET A 417 -32.97 -12.52 9.57
C MET A 417 -31.72 -12.38 8.72
N PHE A 418 -30.53 -12.57 9.30
CA PHE A 418 -29.27 -12.58 8.55
C PHE A 418 -29.27 -13.68 7.48
N ARG A 419 -29.70 -14.89 7.82
CA ARG A 419 -29.85 -16.00 6.86
C ARG A 419 -30.90 -15.73 5.79
N MET A 420 -31.97 -15.00 6.10
CA MET A 420 -32.96 -14.61 5.09
C MET A 420 -32.41 -13.57 4.10
N ILE A 421 -31.59 -12.63 4.57
CA ILE A 421 -31.04 -11.54 3.74
C ILE A 421 -29.83 -12.01 2.92
N PHE A 422 -28.85 -12.63 3.57
CA PHE A 422 -27.55 -12.98 2.97
C PHE A 422 -27.43 -14.46 2.59
N GLY A 423 -28.43 -15.27 2.93
CA GLY A 423 -28.45 -16.70 2.61
C GLY A 423 -27.57 -17.55 3.55
N ILE A 424 -27.35 -18.79 3.11
CA ILE A 424 -26.51 -19.81 3.77
C ILE A 424 -25.32 -20.23 2.90
N HIS A 425 -25.08 -19.50 1.81
CA HIS A 425 -24.03 -19.78 0.83
C HIS A 425 -22.93 -18.69 0.87
N ALA A 426 -22.41 -18.29 -0.29
CA ALA A 426 -21.54 -17.14 -0.44
C ALA A 426 -22.21 -15.85 0.05
N PHE A 427 -21.47 -15.02 0.76
CA PHE A 427 -21.89 -13.68 1.12
C PHE A 427 -21.87 -12.77 -0.10
N ILE A 428 -23.04 -12.20 -0.44
CA ILE A 428 -23.24 -11.26 -1.55
C ILE A 428 -22.52 -11.73 -2.83
N PRO A 429 -22.94 -12.86 -3.45
CA PRO A 429 -22.28 -13.42 -4.64
C PRO A 429 -22.34 -12.48 -5.84
N PHE A 430 -23.22 -11.47 -5.81
CA PHE A 430 -23.29 -10.38 -6.79
C PHE A 430 -21.96 -9.64 -6.95
N MET A 431 -21.14 -9.51 -5.90
CA MET A 431 -19.82 -8.88 -6.00
C MET A 431 -18.93 -9.59 -7.02
N MET A 432 -18.96 -10.93 -7.03
CA MET A 432 -18.18 -11.74 -7.99
C MET A 432 -18.73 -11.64 -9.41
N LEU A 433 -20.04 -11.40 -9.56
CA LEU A 433 -20.63 -11.11 -10.87
C LEU A 433 -20.15 -9.77 -11.43
N MET A 434 -20.08 -8.75 -10.58
CA MET A 434 -19.55 -7.43 -10.95
C MET A 434 -18.07 -7.51 -11.30
N HIS A 435 -17.27 -8.24 -10.53
CA HIS A 435 -15.84 -8.48 -10.80
C HIS A 435 -15.63 -9.10 -12.19
N LYS A 436 -16.49 -10.05 -12.57
CA LYS A 436 -16.38 -10.75 -13.86
C LYS A 436 -16.83 -9.90 -15.06
N ILE A 437 -17.78 -9.01 -14.89
CA ILE A 437 -18.46 -8.30 -16.01
C ILE A 437 -17.90 -6.89 -16.21
N LEU A 438 -17.57 -6.18 -15.13
CA LEU A 438 -17.19 -4.77 -15.23
C LEU A 438 -15.76 -4.62 -15.74
N PRO A 439 -15.47 -3.58 -16.54
CA PRO A 439 -14.11 -3.23 -16.91
C PRO A 439 -13.26 -2.91 -15.67
N GLY A 440 -11.99 -3.33 -15.66
CA GLY A 440 -11.10 -3.25 -14.50
C GLY A 440 -11.01 -1.85 -13.87
N LYS A 441 -10.88 -0.79 -14.68
CA LYS A 441 -10.84 0.60 -14.18
C LYS A 441 -12.11 1.03 -13.47
N PHE A 442 -13.26 0.70 -14.06
CA PHE A 442 -14.56 1.03 -13.47
C PHE A 442 -14.81 0.24 -12.18
N TYR A 443 -14.42 -1.03 -12.18
CA TYR A 443 -14.49 -1.87 -10.99
C TYR A 443 -13.58 -1.36 -9.87
N GLY A 444 -12.35 -0.95 -10.20
CA GLY A 444 -11.39 -0.39 -9.25
C GLY A 444 -11.87 0.90 -8.60
N ASP A 445 -12.32 1.87 -9.40
CA ASP A 445 -12.89 3.13 -8.89
C ASP A 445 -14.12 2.89 -8.00
N MET A 446 -15.02 2.00 -8.41
CA MET A 446 -16.18 1.61 -7.58
C MET A 446 -15.74 0.93 -6.28
N GLY A 447 -14.76 0.02 -6.35
CA GLY A 447 -14.18 -0.67 -5.21
C GLY A 447 -13.61 0.31 -4.19
N TYR A 448 -12.80 1.27 -4.64
CA TYR A 448 -12.27 2.33 -3.80
C TYR A 448 -13.37 3.14 -3.10
N ARG A 449 -14.37 3.62 -3.84
CA ARG A 449 -15.48 4.40 -3.24
C ARG A 449 -16.25 3.62 -2.17
N VAL A 450 -16.47 2.33 -2.39
CA VAL A 450 -17.14 1.45 -1.41
C VAL A 450 -16.26 1.30 -0.17
N PHE A 451 -14.96 1.06 -0.34
CA PHE A 451 -14.03 0.90 0.77
C PHE A 451 -13.84 2.20 1.56
N ALA A 452 -13.67 3.34 0.88
CA ALA A 452 -13.61 4.65 1.50
C ALA A 452 -14.88 4.95 2.30
N PHE A 453 -16.07 4.67 1.74
CA PHE A 453 -17.33 4.86 2.46
C PHE A 453 -17.48 3.95 3.68
N LEU A 454 -17.16 2.67 3.54
CA LEU A 454 -17.33 1.70 4.61
C LEU A 454 -16.34 1.93 5.75
N PHE A 455 -15.06 2.09 5.40
CA PHE A 455 -13.96 2.03 6.35
C PHE A 455 -13.32 3.38 6.66
N ASN A 456 -13.67 4.45 5.92
CA ASN A 456 -13.05 5.77 6.04
C ASN A 456 -11.53 5.73 5.80
N TRP A 457 -11.10 4.88 4.86
CA TRP A 457 -9.72 4.81 4.38
C TRP A 457 -9.55 5.68 3.13
N THR A 458 -8.38 6.29 2.96
CA THR A 458 -8.01 7.11 1.82
C THR A 458 -6.91 6.45 1.00
N ASP A 459 -6.71 6.93 -0.24
CA ASP A 459 -5.61 6.53 -1.11
C ASP A 459 -4.47 7.56 -1.10
N ASP A 460 -4.35 8.37 -0.03
CA ASP A 460 -3.37 9.45 0.08
C ASP A 460 -1.92 8.97 0.03
N ARG A 461 -1.69 7.71 0.42
CA ARG A 461 -0.36 7.07 0.44
C ARG A 461 -0.17 6.03 -0.65
N TRP A 462 -1.15 5.86 -1.53
CA TRP A 462 -1.13 4.83 -2.56
C TRP A 462 -0.69 5.44 -3.88
N GLU A 463 -0.04 4.63 -4.71
CA GLU A 463 0.17 4.98 -6.10
C GLU A 463 -1.16 4.91 -6.85
N ARG A 464 -1.72 6.07 -7.19
CA ARG A 464 -3.09 6.18 -7.75
C ARG A 464 -3.25 5.44 -9.08
N ASP A 465 -2.19 5.35 -9.87
CA ASP A 465 -2.20 4.62 -11.15
C ASP A 465 -2.33 3.10 -10.96
N LEU A 466 -1.89 2.58 -9.80
CA LEU A 466 -1.98 1.16 -9.44
C LEU A 466 -3.22 0.83 -8.61
N ARG A 467 -3.97 1.83 -8.14
CA ARG A 467 -5.16 1.64 -7.30
C ARG A 467 -6.17 0.67 -7.92
N ASP A 468 -6.46 0.82 -9.21
CA ASP A 468 -7.43 -0.07 -9.88
C ASP A 468 -6.97 -1.53 -9.93
N ARG A 469 -5.64 -1.74 -9.93
CA ARG A 469 -4.98 -3.05 -9.88
C ARG A 469 -5.15 -3.69 -8.50
N MET A 470 -5.00 -2.92 -7.43
CA MET A 470 -5.19 -3.37 -6.04
C MET A 470 -6.56 -4.03 -5.85
N PHE A 471 -7.60 -3.41 -6.40
CA PHE A 471 -8.97 -3.92 -6.35
C PHE A 471 -9.24 -5.08 -7.33
N GLN A 472 -8.33 -5.47 -8.23
CA GLN A 472 -8.55 -6.71 -9.01
C GLN A 472 -8.47 -7.97 -8.15
N PHE A 473 -7.79 -7.88 -7.00
CA PHE A 473 -7.58 -8.99 -6.08
C PHE A 473 -8.58 -9.02 -4.92
N ALA A 474 -9.65 -8.22 -4.97
CA ALA A 474 -10.73 -8.15 -3.99
C ALA A 474 -12.06 -7.66 -4.59
N PRO A 475 -13.23 -7.98 -4.02
CA PRO A 475 -13.53 -9.11 -3.16
C PRO A 475 -13.29 -10.49 -3.79
N VAL A 476 -13.03 -11.49 -2.95
CA VAL A 476 -13.18 -12.92 -3.25
C VAL A 476 -14.46 -13.48 -2.60
N TYR A 477 -14.84 -14.71 -2.94
CA TYR A 477 -15.91 -15.40 -2.23
C TYR A 477 -15.57 -15.59 -0.75
N VAL A 478 -16.52 -15.23 0.11
CA VAL A 478 -16.50 -15.51 1.55
C VAL A 478 -17.83 -16.13 1.95
N SER A 479 -17.86 -17.00 2.98
CA SER A 479 -19.14 -17.55 3.45
C SER A 479 -19.98 -16.52 4.20
N ALA A 480 -21.30 -16.62 4.07
CA ALA A 480 -22.23 -15.85 4.90
C ALA A 480 -22.03 -16.15 6.39
N GLU A 481 -21.61 -17.38 6.74
CA GLU A 481 -21.29 -17.75 8.12
C GLU A 481 -20.04 -17.03 8.67
N SER A 482 -18.98 -16.86 7.88
CA SER A 482 -17.82 -16.06 8.25
C SER A 482 -18.18 -14.60 8.49
N MET A 483 -18.99 -14.02 7.60
CA MET A 483 -19.44 -12.63 7.75
C MET A 483 -20.33 -12.44 8.97
N ARG A 484 -21.18 -13.43 9.29
CA ARG A 484 -21.92 -13.45 10.54
C ARG A 484 -21.00 -13.57 11.75
N TRP A 485 -19.91 -14.32 11.67
CA TRP A 485 -18.94 -14.42 12.75
C TRP A 485 -18.23 -13.08 13.00
N TRP A 486 -17.89 -12.34 11.95
CA TRP A 486 -17.30 -11.00 12.07
C TRP A 486 -18.29 -9.96 12.59
N LEU A 487 -19.45 -9.86 11.94
CA LEU A 487 -20.38 -8.74 12.10
C LEU A 487 -21.59 -9.03 12.99
N GLY A 488 -21.82 -10.30 13.32
CA GLY A 488 -23.05 -10.75 13.97
C GLY A 488 -23.09 -10.52 15.48
N ARG A 489 -24.33 -10.49 16.00
CA ARG A 489 -24.67 -10.17 17.40
C ARG A 489 -24.00 -11.06 18.46
N GLU A 490 -23.59 -12.28 18.12
CA GLU A 490 -23.13 -13.29 19.09
C GLU A 490 -21.63 -13.61 18.98
N CYS A 491 -20.91 -12.94 18.08
CA CYS A 491 -19.55 -13.30 17.70
C CYS A 491 -18.58 -12.11 17.88
N PHE A 492 -17.60 -11.92 16.98
CA PHE A 492 -16.51 -10.95 17.15
C PHE A 492 -17.01 -9.52 17.42
N ALA A 493 -18.05 -9.05 16.73
CA ALA A 493 -18.61 -7.72 16.97
C ALA A 493 -19.10 -7.48 18.43
N LYS A 494 -19.54 -8.53 19.14
CA LYS A 494 -19.98 -8.44 20.55
C LYS A 494 -18.86 -8.73 21.55
N GLN A 495 -18.01 -9.71 21.25
CA GLN A 495 -16.88 -10.06 22.11
C GLN A 495 -15.76 -9.02 22.01
N LYS A 496 -15.65 -8.33 20.87
CA LYS A 496 -14.63 -7.34 20.51
C LYS A 496 -13.19 -7.86 20.68
N CYS A 497 -13.03 -9.17 20.74
CA CYS A 497 -11.79 -9.91 20.89
C CYS A 497 -11.98 -11.29 20.25
N ILE A 498 -10.94 -11.81 19.59
CA ILE A 498 -11.00 -13.07 18.83
C ILE A 498 -10.89 -14.33 19.70
N LEU A 499 -10.29 -14.22 20.89
CA LEU A 499 -9.93 -15.35 21.75
C LEU A 499 -10.36 -15.16 23.21
N ALA A 500 -11.08 -14.08 23.53
CA ALA A 500 -11.59 -13.82 24.87
C ALA A 500 -13.09 -13.54 24.86
N THR A 501 -13.76 -13.99 25.92
CA THR A 501 -15.16 -13.66 26.18
C THR A 501 -15.32 -12.19 26.55
N ARG A 502 -16.55 -11.66 26.46
CA ARG A 502 -16.85 -10.29 26.89
C ARG A 502 -16.55 -10.06 28.38
N GLU A 503 -16.69 -11.09 29.20
CA GLU A 503 -16.44 -11.02 30.64
C GLU A 503 -14.93 -10.92 30.92
N GLU A 504 -14.11 -11.75 30.27
CA GLU A 504 -12.65 -11.66 30.30
C GLU A 504 -12.14 -10.33 29.77
N LYS A 505 -12.74 -9.82 28.69
CA LYS A 505 -12.46 -8.48 28.18
C LYS A 505 -12.76 -7.39 29.23
N THR A 506 -13.90 -7.48 29.91
CA THR A 506 -14.28 -6.50 30.94
C THR A 506 -13.34 -6.56 32.13
N MET A 507 -12.82 -7.74 32.46
CA MET A 507 -11.79 -7.89 33.49
C MET A 507 -10.48 -7.26 33.03
N GLU A 508 -10.05 -7.51 31.79
CA GLU A 508 -8.87 -6.88 31.19
C GLU A 508 -8.98 -5.35 31.18
N ASP A 509 -10.14 -4.78 30.83
CA ASP A 509 -10.35 -3.33 30.83
C ASP A 509 -10.19 -2.73 32.25
N LYS A 510 -10.73 -3.40 33.28
CA LYS A 510 -10.58 -2.95 34.67
C LYS A 510 -9.15 -3.07 35.19
N GLU A 511 -8.45 -4.14 34.80
CA GLU A 511 -7.02 -4.30 35.10
C GLU A 511 -6.21 -3.20 34.40
N ASP A 512 -6.54 -2.89 33.15
CA ASP A 512 -5.90 -1.83 32.38
C ASP A 512 -6.04 -0.47 33.08
N GLU A 513 -7.27 -0.10 33.44
CA GLU A 513 -7.57 1.14 34.16
C GLU A 513 -6.86 1.23 35.52
N ALA A 514 -6.80 0.13 36.28
CA ALA A 514 -6.16 0.09 37.59
C ALA A 514 -4.64 0.25 37.49
N GLU A 515 -4.00 -0.41 36.53
CA GLU A 515 -2.55 -0.30 36.31
C GLU A 515 -2.16 1.09 35.77
N ASP A 516 -2.96 1.69 34.87
CA ASP A 516 -2.74 3.04 34.37
C ASP A 516 -2.90 4.09 35.49
N SER A 517 -3.90 3.90 36.35
CA SER A 517 -4.10 4.72 37.56
C SER A 517 -2.91 4.60 38.52
N ASN A 518 -2.38 3.40 38.72
CA ASN A 518 -1.21 3.19 39.56
C ASN A 518 0.07 3.79 38.97
N ALA A 519 0.27 3.71 37.64
CA ALA A 519 1.41 4.31 36.96
C ALA A 519 1.37 5.85 37.01
N THR A 520 0.18 6.45 36.86
CA THR A 520 -0.02 7.90 37.03
C THR A 520 0.11 8.36 38.47
N HIS A 521 -0.26 7.53 39.45
CA HIS A 521 0.00 7.82 40.87
C HIS A 521 1.50 7.71 41.21
N ALA A 522 2.22 6.73 40.65
CA ALA A 522 3.66 6.57 40.87
C ALA A 522 4.50 7.73 40.29
N THR A 523 4.13 8.23 39.11
CA THR A 523 4.77 9.41 38.50
C THR A 523 4.47 10.69 39.28
N LYS A 524 3.23 10.87 39.79
CA LYS A 524 2.87 12.02 40.65
C LYS A 524 3.54 11.99 42.03
N SER A 525 3.78 10.82 42.60
CA SER A 525 4.51 10.69 43.88
C SER A 525 6.03 10.87 43.75
N GLY A 526 6.57 10.84 42.53
CA GLY A 526 7.99 11.08 42.26
C GLY A 526 8.37 12.55 42.06
N GLU A 527 7.39 13.43 41.88
CA GLU A 527 7.60 14.88 41.62
C GLU A 527 7.25 15.77 42.83
N SER A 528 6.90 15.21 43.99
CA SER A 528 6.69 15.97 45.22
C SER A 528 7.30 15.27 46.44
N SER A 529 8.60 15.43 46.65
CA SER A 529 9.19 15.23 47.98
C SER A 529 10.46 16.08 48.17
N ASP A 530 10.29 17.39 48.20
CA ASP A 530 11.08 18.25 49.09
C ASP A 530 10.09 18.76 50.13
N ASP A 531 10.03 18.11 51.30
CA ASP A 531 9.89 18.80 52.59
C ASP A 531 9.97 17.82 53.76
N GLU A 532 10.73 18.27 54.75
CA GLU A 532 11.17 17.58 55.96
C GLU A 532 10.02 17.27 56.93
N HIS A 533 10.01 16.07 57.52
CA HIS A 533 9.88 15.92 58.97
C HIS A 533 10.17 14.50 59.46
N GLU A 534 11.20 14.38 60.31
CA GLU A 534 11.44 13.25 61.22
C GLU A 534 10.26 13.02 62.16
N LYS A 535 9.92 11.74 62.44
CA LYS A 535 10.10 11.13 63.77
C LYS A 535 9.72 9.64 63.87
N ASP A 536 10.55 9.00 64.70
CA ASP A 536 10.37 7.80 65.52
C ASP A 536 10.76 6.41 64.97
N VAL A 537 11.70 5.86 65.73
CA VAL A 537 12.48 4.63 65.65
C VAL A 537 11.70 3.49 66.31
N GLU A 538 11.76 2.26 65.79
CA GLU A 538 12.11 1.05 66.59
C GLU A 538 12.26 -0.23 65.74
N ASP A 539 13.39 -0.88 66.01
CA ASP A 539 13.90 -2.21 65.65
C ASP A 539 12.99 -3.27 65.00
N ALA A 540 13.39 -3.73 63.82
CA ALA A 540 13.38 -5.15 63.45
C ALA A 540 14.47 -5.45 62.39
N GLN A 541 15.34 -6.41 62.71
CA GLN A 541 16.43 -6.91 61.85
C GLN A 541 15.95 -7.30 60.43
N PRO A 542 16.80 -7.17 59.39
CA PRO A 542 16.46 -7.55 58.02
C PRO A 542 16.46 -9.09 57.88
N GLY A 543 15.29 -9.69 58.12
CA GLY A 543 15.05 -11.10 57.79
C GLY A 543 15.00 -11.30 56.28
N SER A 544 15.67 -12.35 55.81
CA SER A 544 15.79 -12.88 54.43
C SER A 544 14.48 -13.20 53.68
N ASN A 545 13.34 -12.67 54.11
CA ASN A 545 12.00 -12.98 53.61
C ASN A 545 11.44 -11.98 52.59
N ALA A 546 12.06 -10.81 52.38
CA ALA A 546 11.58 -9.83 51.40
C ALA A 546 11.74 -10.32 49.94
N LEU A 547 12.83 -11.03 49.65
CA LEU A 547 13.08 -11.65 48.34
C LEU A 547 12.13 -12.83 48.05
N ASN A 548 11.73 -13.59 49.07
CA ASN A 548 10.79 -14.70 48.93
C ASN A 548 9.33 -14.25 48.77
N ARG A 549 8.94 -13.11 49.37
CA ARG A 549 7.61 -12.51 49.19
C ARG A 549 7.40 -11.99 47.76
N ASN A 550 8.42 -11.35 47.17
CA ASN A 550 8.37 -10.91 45.76
C ASN A 550 8.41 -12.08 44.78
N LYS A 551 9.16 -13.15 45.07
CA LYS A 551 9.11 -14.39 44.26
C LYS A 551 7.73 -15.05 44.32
N HIS A 552 7.13 -15.22 45.49
CA HIS A 552 5.78 -15.77 45.58
C HIS A 552 4.71 -14.89 44.91
N GLY A 553 4.85 -13.56 44.98
CA GLY A 553 3.99 -12.61 44.28
C GLY A 553 4.11 -12.71 42.76
N LEU A 554 5.33 -12.67 42.21
CA LEU A 554 5.58 -12.85 40.77
C LEU A 554 5.15 -14.24 40.28
N GLN A 555 5.46 -15.28 41.04
CA GLN A 555 5.19 -16.67 40.65
C GLN A 555 3.69 -16.96 40.66
N ARG A 556 2.95 -16.39 41.62
CA ARG A 556 1.48 -16.45 41.65
C ARG A 556 0.84 -15.63 40.51
N ARG A 557 1.39 -14.45 40.20
CA ARG A 557 0.96 -13.64 39.05
C ARG A 557 1.22 -14.37 37.71
N ASN A 558 2.33 -15.09 37.61
CA ASN A 558 2.69 -15.88 36.43
C ASN A 558 1.81 -17.14 36.28
N THR A 559 1.43 -17.80 37.39
CA THR A 559 0.48 -18.93 37.35
C THR A 559 -0.94 -18.51 37.00
N ASP A 560 -1.40 -17.35 37.49
CA ASP A 560 -2.73 -16.83 37.17
C ASP A 560 -2.79 -16.32 35.71
N ALA A 561 -1.71 -15.68 35.22
CA ALA A 561 -1.59 -15.26 33.81
C ALA A 561 -1.58 -16.45 32.85
N ALA A 562 -0.84 -17.53 33.16
CA ALA A 562 -0.80 -18.73 32.33
C ALA A 562 -2.18 -19.41 32.15
N ARG A 563 -3.09 -19.25 33.13
CA ARG A 563 -4.44 -19.81 33.05
C ARG A 563 -5.26 -19.16 31.93
N TYR A 564 -5.23 -17.83 31.83
CA TYR A 564 -5.98 -17.05 30.84
C TYR A 564 -5.17 -16.69 29.58
N ALA A 565 -3.93 -17.15 29.49
CA ALA A 565 -3.10 -17.03 28.29
C ALA A 565 -3.77 -17.71 27.09
N TRP A 566 -3.76 -17.06 25.94
CA TRP A 566 -4.23 -17.64 24.69
C TRP A 566 -3.26 -18.69 24.17
N TYR A 567 -1.98 -18.50 24.43
CA TYR A 567 -0.88 -19.24 23.81
C TYR A 567 -0.21 -20.20 24.79
N GLY A 568 0.52 -21.17 24.26
CA GLY A 568 1.25 -22.19 25.04
C GLY A 568 2.76 -22.18 24.74
N PRO A 569 3.56 -23.03 25.39
CA PRO A 569 5.04 -23.03 25.28
C PRO A 569 5.59 -23.16 23.85
N ASN A 570 4.83 -23.79 22.95
CA ASN A 570 5.24 -24.07 21.57
C ASN A 570 4.97 -22.90 20.62
N THR A 571 4.49 -21.76 21.13
CA THR A 571 4.17 -20.58 20.32
C THR A 571 5.45 -19.99 19.74
N PRO A 572 5.48 -19.61 18.45
CA PRO A 572 6.65 -18.98 17.85
C PRO A 572 6.80 -17.53 18.34
N PRO A 573 7.97 -16.90 18.20
CA PRO A 573 8.10 -15.47 18.45
C PRO A 573 7.21 -14.65 17.50
N PHE A 574 6.69 -13.53 17.99
CA PHE A 574 5.81 -12.62 17.24
C PHE A 574 6.54 -11.32 16.89
N ALA A 575 6.25 -10.80 15.71
CA ALA A 575 6.66 -9.48 15.25
C ALA A 575 5.43 -8.72 14.77
N LEU A 576 5.21 -7.49 15.25
CA LEU A 576 3.94 -6.77 15.04
C LEU A 576 4.15 -5.39 14.41
N TRP A 577 3.43 -5.11 13.33
CA TRP A 577 3.33 -3.78 12.71
C TRP A 577 1.90 -3.27 12.84
N VAL A 578 1.72 -2.29 13.72
CA VAL A 578 0.41 -1.70 14.06
C VAL A 578 0.25 -0.36 13.34
N CYS A 579 -0.82 -0.24 12.58
CA CYS A 579 -1.22 1.00 11.92
C CYS A 579 -1.84 1.98 12.94
N GLY A 580 -1.29 3.18 13.07
CA GLY A 580 -1.67 4.15 14.10
C GLY A 580 -3.03 4.81 13.87
N SER A 581 -3.47 4.92 12.62
CA SER A 581 -4.76 5.49 12.19
C SER A 581 -5.76 4.42 11.75
N ASP A 582 -5.60 3.19 12.22
CA ASP A 582 -6.49 2.07 11.89
C ASP A 582 -7.72 2.03 12.80
N ASP A 583 -8.86 2.47 12.25
CA ASP A 583 -10.13 2.42 12.96
C ASP A 583 -10.78 1.02 12.95
N LEU A 584 -10.34 0.10 12.09
CA LEU A 584 -10.96 -1.23 11.96
C LEU A 584 -10.52 -2.16 13.08
N VAL A 585 -9.23 -2.14 13.45
CA VAL A 585 -8.66 -3.01 14.50
C VAL A 585 -7.85 -2.22 15.52
N ASP A 586 -7.94 -2.63 16.79
CA ASP A 586 -7.18 -2.00 17.88
C ASP A 586 -5.88 -2.75 18.15
N GLY A 587 -4.87 -2.49 17.32
CA GLY A 587 -3.54 -3.09 17.47
C GLY A 587 -2.79 -2.61 18.72
N ARG A 588 -3.04 -1.38 19.19
CA ARG A 588 -2.40 -0.85 20.42
C ARG A 588 -2.83 -1.63 21.65
N ARG A 589 -4.11 -2.02 21.73
CA ARG A 589 -4.62 -2.87 22.79
C ARG A 589 -3.97 -4.25 22.77
N LEU A 590 -3.76 -4.82 21.59
CA LEU A 590 -3.04 -6.09 21.47
C LEU A 590 -1.60 -5.97 21.99
N LEU A 591 -0.88 -4.91 21.63
CA LEU A 591 0.47 -4.67 22.16
C LEU A 591 0.48 -4.55 23.68
N ARG A 592 -0.47 -3.80 24.27
CA ARG A 592 -0.59 -3.70 25.74
C ARG A 592 -0.77 -5.05 26.42
N ARG A 593 -1.53 -5.98 25.82
CA ARG A 593 -1.71 -7.34 26.34
C ARG A 593 -0.36 -8.07 26.46
N PHE A 594 0.48 -7.97 25.43
CA PHE A 594 1.82 -8.58 25.44
C PHE A 594 2.77 -7.87 26.41
N GLU A 595 2.83 -6.53 26.38
CA GLU A 595 3.68 -5.71 27.25
C GLU A 595 3.39 -5.93 28.74
N ARG A 596 2.11 -6.15 29.11
CA ARG A 596 1.69 -6.42 30.49
C ARG A 596 1.91 -7.87 30.93
N GLY A 597 2.51 -8.70 30.08
CA GLY A 597 2.84 -10.09 30.40
C GLY A 597 1.64 -11.02 30.54
N ARG A 598 0.47 -10.66 29.97
CA ARG A 598 -0.73 -11.51 29.99
C ARG A 598 -0.58 -12.77 29.12
N GLU A 599 0.37 -12.76 28.18
CA GLU A 599 0.73 -13.90 27.35
C GLU A 599 2.14 -14.39 27.70
N PRO A 600 2.30 -15.19 28.76
CA PRO A 600 3.62 -15.59 29.27
C PRO A 600 4.42 -16.50 28.35
N PHE A 601 3.82 -17.02 27.28
CA PHE A 601 4.47 -17.92 26.33
C PHE A 601 4.78 -17.26 24.97
N VAL A 602 4.53 -15.96 24.83
CA VAL A 602 4.80 -15.22 23.61
C VAL A 602 6.04 -14.35 23.81
N ASP A 603 7.04 -14.56 22.98
CA ASP A 603 8.18 -13.65 22.84
C ASP A 603 7.87 -12.63 21.74
N VAL A 604 7.89 -11.34 22.06
CA VAL A 604 7.71 -10.28 21.07
C VAL A 604 9.09 -9.80 20.65
N VAL A 605 9.54 -10.23 19.46
CA VAL A 605 10.90 -9.95 18.95
C VAL A 605 10.98 -8.64 18.17
N HIS A 606 9.83 -8.11 17.76
CA HIS A 606 9.71 -6.80 17.12
C HIS A 606 8.31 -6.24 17.34
N SER A 607 8.19 -4.94 17.59
CA SER A 607 6.88 -4.28 17.61
C SER A 607 7.03 -2.81 17.24
N LYS A 608 6.27 -2.37 16.24
CA LYS A 608 6.27 -1.01 15.73
C LYS A 608 4.86 -0.49 15.55
N ILE A 609 4.62 0.75 15.99
CA ILE A 609 3.43 1.51 15.63
C ILE A 609 3.83 2.51 14.55
N ILE A 610 3.15 2.50 13.41
CA ILE A 610 3.37 3.45 12.33
C ILE A 610 2.22 4.47 12.37
N GLU A 611 2.48 5.64 12.93
CA GLU A 611 1.47 6.70 13.05
C GLU A 611 1.05 7.20 11.67
N GLY A 612 -0.25 7.44 11.46
CA GLY A 612 -0.78 7.89 10.18
C GLY A 612 -1.04 6.78 9.15
N TYR A 613 -0.52 5.56 9.35
CA TYR A 613 -0.92 4.42 8.52
C TYR A 613 -2.35 3.99 8.83
N GLU A 614 -3.12 3.80 7.77
CA GLU A 614 -4.43 3.14 7.79
C GLU A 614 -4.28 1.62 7.57
N HIS A 615 -5.40 0.90 7.58
CA HIS A 615 -5.41 -0.57 7.63
C HIS A 615 -4.71 -1.27 6.44
N LEU A 616 -4.76 -0.67 5.26
CA LEU A 616 -4.19 -1.21 4.01
C LEU A 616 -2.80 -0.64 3.70
N ASP A 617 -2.41 0.48 4.33
CA ASP A 617 -1.14 1.14 4.06
C ASP A 617 0.07 0.24 4.35
N VAL A 618 -0.04 -0.63 5.35
CA VAL A 618 1.01 -1.60 5.72
C VAL A 618 1.39 -2.57 4.59
N ILE A 619 0.58 -2.68 3.54
CA ILE A 619 0.88 -3.47 2.33
C ILE A 619 0.84 -2.66 1.02
N TRP A 620 0.15 -1.52 0.98
CA TRP A 620 -0.11 -0.76 -0.25
C TRP A 620 0.46 0.65 -0.28
N ALA A 621 0.92 1.19 0.84
CA ALA A 621 1.56 2.51 0.84
C ALA A 621 2.85 2.49 0.01
N MET A 622 3.16 3.62 -0.62
CA MET A 622 4.40 3.78 -1.40
C MET A 622 5.67 3.60 -0.54
N ASP A 623 5.60 3.81 0.78
CA ASP A 623 6.70 3.62 1.75
C ASP A 623 6.58 2.31 2.52
N ALA A 624 5.66 1.42 2.12
CA ALA A 624 5.46 0.15 2.82
C ALA A 624 6.75 -0.68 2.85
N ILE A 625 7.56 -0.68 1.78
CA ILE A 625 8.85 -1.39 1.79
C ILE A 625 9.83 -0.76 2.77
N GLU A 626 9.95 0.56 2.79
CA GLU A 626 10.85 1.28 3.69
C GLU A 626 10.47 1.09 5.16
N LYS A 627 9.19 1.21 5.49
CA LYS A 627 8.71 1.20 6.88
C LYS A 627 8.37 -0.16 7.43
N VAL A 628 8.08 -1.13 6.56
CA VAL A 628 7.63 -2.48 6.93
C VAL A 628 8.50 -3.53 6.25
N GLY A 629 8.66 -3.47 4.93
CA GLY A 629 9.34 -4.51 4.14
C GLY A 629 10.77 -4.81 4.59
N LYS A 630 11.60 -3.78 4.78
CA LYS A 630 13.00 -3.92 5.23
C LYS A 630 13.09 -4.56 6.62
N GLU A 631 12.26 -4.12 7.56
CA GLU A 631 12.21 -4.69 8.92
C GLU A 631 11.69 -6.13 8.91
N VAL A 632 10.64 -6.41 8.14
CA VAL A 632 10.12 -7.78 7.96
C VAL A 632 11.21 -8.70 7.40
N ARG A 633 11.93 -8.26 6.36
CA ARG A 633 13.06 -8.99 5.77
C ARG A 633 14.13 -9.31 6.81
N GLU A 634 14.47 -8.37 7.69
CA GLU A 634 15.49 -8.57 8.72
C GLU A 634 15.00 -9.46 9.86
N VAL A 635 13.77 -9.27 10.34
CA VAL A 635 13.15 -10.10 11.38
C VAL A 635 13.05 -11.56 10.94
N LEU A 636 12.65 -11.82 9.69
CA LEU A 636 12.62 -13.16 9.12
C LEU A 636 13.99 -13.84 9.18
N TRP A 637 15.07 -13.12 8.85
CA TRP A 637 16.42 -13.67 8.87
C TRP A 637 16.96 -13.85 10.29
N LYS A 638 16.74 -12.84 11.15
CA LYS A 638 17.14 -12.86 12.57
C LYS A 638 16.55 -14.06 13.31
N THR A 639 15.35 -14.48 12.92
CA THR A 639 14.61 -15.60 13.54
C THR A 639 14.73 -16.93 12.79
N ALA A 640 15.39 -16.96 11.63
CA ALA A 640 15.59 -18.18 10.87
C ALA A 640 16.42 -19.20 11.68
N PRO A 641 16.01 -20.48 11.75
CA PRO A 641 16.74 -21.52 12.47
C PRO A 641 18.20 -21.63 12.01
N GLU A 642 19.10 -21.96 12.92
CA GLU A 642 20.54 -22.08 12.62
C GLU A 642 20.80 -23.07 11.47
N GLU A 643 20.13 -24.22 11.47
CA GLU A 643 20.25 -25.22 10.41
C GLU A 643 19.76 -24.71 9.06
N ALA A 644 18.74 -23.86 9.04
CA ALA A 644 18.28 -23.21 7.81
C ALA A 644 19.31 -22.19 7.31
N ARG A 645 19.89 -21.38 8.21
CA ARG A 645 20.91 -20.37 7.87
C ARG A 645 22.21 -20.99 7.31
N LYS A 646 22.55 -22.22 7.70
CA LYS A 646 23.71 -22.95 7.16
C LYS A 646 23.55 -23.38 5.69
N VAL A 647 22.32 -23.61 5.24
CA VAL A 647 22.03 -24.13 3.89
C VAL A 647 21.49 -23.06 2.93
N CYS A 648 20.94 -21.97 3.48
CA CYS A 648 20.40 -20.84 2.74
C CYS A 648 21.46 -19.82 2.37
N ARG A 649 21.25 -19.12 1.25
CA ARG A 649 21.93 -17.86 0.98
C ARG A 649 21.42 -16.80 1.95
N THR A 650 22.31 -15.91 2.39
CA THR A 650 21.92 -14.72 3.15
C THR A 650 21.07 -13.81 2.26
N PRO A 651 19.88 -13.39 2.72
CA PRO A 651 19.09 -12.39 2.00
C PRO A 651 19.86 -11.07 1.85
N LYS A 652 19.71 -10.42 0.70
CA LYS A 652 20.30 -9.12 0.39
C LYS A 652 19.81 -8.06 1.39
N GLY A 653 20.74 -7.34 2.01
CA GLY A 653 20.46 -6.39 3.09
C GLY A 653 20.33 -7.02 4.48
N CYS A 654 20.75 -8.28 4.64
CA CYS A 654 20.83 -8.97 5.94
C CYS A 654 22.26 -9.48 6.25
N GLU A 655 23.27 -9.02 5.51
CA GLU A 655 24.67 -9.43 5.62
C GLU A 655 25.30 -9.01 6.95
N ASP A 656 24.87 -7.88 7.51
CA ASP A 656 25.39 -7.32 8.77
C ASP A 656 24.70 -7.89 10.02
N ILE A 657 23.68 -8.76 9.86
CA ILE A 657 22.98 -9.38 10.99
C ILE A 657 23.88 -10.43 11.63
N THR A 658 24.34 -10.13 12.85
CA THR A 658 25.20 -11.01 13.65
C THR A 658 24.51 -11.58 14.89
N GLU A 659 23.49 -10.88 15.40
CA GLU A 659 22.67 -11.32 16.53
C GLU A 659 21.40 -12.01 16.06
N PHE A 660 21.28 -13.30 16.37
CA PHE A 660 20.14 -14.12 15.98
C PHE A 660 19.28 -14.46 17.19
N TYR A 661 17.97 -14.53 16.98
CA TYR A 661 17.01 -14.90 18.02
C TYR A 661 17.33 -16.30 18.55
N GLN A 662 17.41 -16.41 19.87
CA GLN A 662 17.55 -17.68 20.57
C GLN A 662 16.58 -17.67 21.76
N ARG A 663 15.67 -18.64 21.79
CA ARG A 663 14.79 -18.84 22.96
C ARG A 663 15.63 -19.31 24.15
N ARG A 664 15.95 -18.40 25.08
CA ARG A 664 16.76 -18.69 26.27
C ARG A 664 15.91 -19.14 27.46
N GLY A 665 15.33 -20.34 27.40
CA GLY A 665 14.61 -20.92 28.54
C GLY A 665 13.50 -20.00 29.08
N ASP A 666 13.65 -19.51 30.33
CA ASP A 666 12.73 -18.58 30.98
C ASP A 666 13.02 -17.08 30.71
N GLU A 667 14.18 -16.74 30.10
CA GLU A 667 14.54 -15.37 29.73
C GLU A 667 13.87 -15.00 28.40
N ARG A 668 12.96 -14.03 28.46
CA ARG A 668 12.15 -13.58 27.32
C ARG A 668 12.82 -12.44 26.56
N GLU A 669 12.77 -12.50 25.22
CA GLU A 669 13.03 -11.34 24.39
C GLU A 669 11.74 -10.52 24.31
N SER A 670 11.77 -9.31 24.88
CA SER A 670 10.70 -8.32 24.75
C SER A 670 11.30 -7.12 24.05
N ALA A 671 11.08 -7.01 22.74
CA ALA A 671 11.44 -5.82 22.00
C ALA A 671 10.73 -4.60 22.62
N ALA A 672 11.48 -3.52 22.81
CA ALA A 672 10.87 -2.25 23.17
C ALA A 672 9.95 -1.82 22.03
N ARG A 673 8.76 -1.33 22.37
CA ARG A 673 7.83 -0.80 21.37
C ARG A 673 8.44 0.42 20.69
N GLU A 674 8.62 0.32 19.38
CA GLU A 674 9.00 1.45 18.54
C GLU A 674 7.75 2.20 18.08
N VAL A 675 7.84 3.53 18.04
CA VAL A 675 6.80 4.41 17.51
C VAL A 675 7.40 5.25 16.40
N ASP A 676 6.95 5.01 15.18
CA ASP A 676 7.33 5.76 13.99
C ASP A 676 6.28 6.83 13.70
N ALA A 677 6.64 8.09 13.95
CA ALA A 677 5.78 9.25 13.69
C ALA A 677 6.02 9.89 12.31
N THR A 678 6.95 9.36 11.51
CA THR A 678 7.42 10.00 10.26
C THR A 678 6.46 9.84 9.09
N ALA A 679 5.42 9.00 9.21
CA ALA A 679 4.40 8.86 8.16
C ALA A 679 3.50 10.11 7.99
N GLY A 680 3.54 11.05 8.93
CA GLY A 680 2.96 12.38 8.75
C GLY A 680 3.75 13.25 7.77
N GLU A 681 5.08 13.18 7.80
CA GLU A 681 5.99 14.03 6.99
C GLU A 681 5.90 13.70 5.49
N TRP A 682 5.57 12.46 5.15
CA TRP A 682 5.42 12.02 3.76
C TRP A 682 4.06 12.35 3.17
N SER A 683 3.01 12.50 4.00
CA SER A 683 1.70 12.99 3.56
C SER A 683 1.78 14.46 3.12
N GLU A 684 2.59 15.27 3.79
CA GLU A 684 2.86 16.66 3.40
C GLU A 684 3.68 16.73 2.09
N LYS A 685 4.77 15.95 1.98
CA LYS A 685 5.57 15.87 0.74
C LYS A 685 4.79 15.28 -0.45
N GLY A 686 3.93 14.30 -0.21
CA GLY A 686 3.03 13.72 -1.20
C GLY A 686 1.99 14.73 -1.68
N LYS A 687 1.43 15.54 -0.77
CA LYS A 687 0.57 16.69 -1.13
C LYS A 687 1.30 17.74 -1.97
N GLU A 688 2.57 18.01 -1.68
CA GLU A 688 3.40 18.95 -2.46
C GLU A 688 3.76 18.40 -3.86
N GLN A 689 4.08 17.12 -4.00
CA GLN A 689 4.36 16.48 -5.29
C GLN A 689 3.10 16.28 -6.15
N VAL A 690 1.93 16.12 -5.53
CA VAL A 690 0.64 15.92 -6.22
C VAL A 690 -0.12 17.25 -6.42
N GLY A 691 0.40 18.37 -5.93
CA GLY A 691 -0.16 19.73 -6.04
C GLY A 691 -0.26 20.30 -7.47
N GLY A 692 0.07 19.52 -8.51
CA GLY A 692 -0.18 19.87 -9.91
C GLY A 692 -1.58 19.50 -10.43
N GLY A 693 -2.38 18.74 -9.67
CA GLY A 693 -3.71 18.32 -10.07
C GLY A 693 -4.76 18.68 -9.02
N GLY A 694 -5.46 19.79 -9.22
CA GLY A 694 -6.56 20.21 -8.34
C GLY A 694 -7.69 19.17 -8.33
N GLY A 695 -7.73 18.35 -7.29
CA GLY A 695 -8.84 17.46 -6.96
C GLY A 695 -9.68 18.07 -5.84
N GLU A 696 -10.96 18.33 -6.13
CA GLU A 696 -11.99 18.68 -5.16
C GLU A 696 -12.21 17.52 -4.15
N GLY A 697 -11.36 17.40 -3.14
CA GLY A 697 -11.51 16.44 -2.05
C GLY A 697 -12.06 17.05 -0.76
N ASP A 698 -12.02 18.37 -0.62
CA ASP A 698 -12.40 19.07 0.61
C ASP A 698 -13.74 19.79 0.41
N LYS A 699 -14.81 19.01 0.24
CA LYS A 699 -16.19 19.52 0.35
C LYS A 699 -16.77 18.98 1.65
N ASP A 700 -16.91 19.88 2.62
CA ASP A 700 -17.54 19.65 3.91
C ASP A 700 -19.03 19.29 3.71
N LEU A 701 -19.28 17.99 3.56
CA LEU A 701 -20.61 17.40 3.41
C LEU A 701 -21.52 17.69 4.60
N GLU A 702 -20.98 18.01 5.79
CA GLU A 702 -21.80 18.38 6.94
C GLU A 702 -22.36 19.80 6.79
N ALA A 703 -21.64 20.71 6.14
CA ALA A 703 -22.10 22.06 5.84
C ALA A 703 -23.25 22.06 4.82
N GLU A 704 -23.15 21.27 3.73
CA GLU A 704 -24.21 21.15 2.72
C GLU A 704 -25.48 20.49 3.26
N ILE A 705 -25.37 19.50 4.16
CA ILE A 705 -26.53 18.85 4.78
C ILE A 705 -27.25 19.82 5.75
N LYS A 706 -26.51 20.72 6.40
CA LYS A 706 -27.08 21.78 7.25
C LYS A 706 -27.80 22.83 6.42
N GLU A 707 -27.21 23.26 5.31
CA GLU A 707 -27.79 24.25 4.40
C GLU A 707 -29.03 23.72 3.67
N THR A 708 -29.06 22.41 3.39
CA THR A 708 -30.23 21.74 2.77
C THR A 708 -31.36 21.55 3.78
N LYS A 709 -31.06 21.33 5.07
CA LYS A 709 -32.09 21.29 6.14
C LYS A 709 -32.69 22.66 6.44
N GLU A 710 -31.90 23.73 6.37
CA GLU A 710 -32.41 25.09 6.56
C GLU A 710 -33.28 25.57 5.39
N LYS A 711 -32.99 25.14 4.15
CA LYS A 711 -33.84 25.43 2.98
C LYS A 711 -35.18 24.69 2.96
N VAL A 712 -35.26 23.50 3.56
CA VAL A 712 -36.51 22.70 3.57
C VAL A 712 -37.46 23.08 4.71
N LEU A 713 -36.97 23.80 5.74
CA LEU A 713 -37.78 24.29 6.88
C LEU A 713 -38.19 25.77 6.75
N GLY A 714 -37.79 26.44 5.67
CA GLY A 714 -38.12 27.85 5.40
C GLY A 714 -39.31 28.07 4.45
N ASP A 715 -39.84 27.00 3.85
CA ASP A 715 -40.99 27.03 2.92
C ASP A 715 -42.18 26.20 3.46
N GLU A 716 -42.56 26.42 4.73
CA GLU A 716 -43.92 26.15 5.25
C GLU A 716 -44.57 27.42 5.81
#